data_AF-A0A6G0VX99-F1
#
_entry.id   AF-A0A6G0VX99-F1
#
_cell.length_a   1.000
_cell.length_b   1.000
_cell.length_c   1.000
_cell.angle_alpha   90.00
_cell.angle_beta   90.00
_cell.angle_gamma   90.00
#
_symmetry.space_group_name_H-M   'P 1'
#
loop_
_entity.id
_entity.type
_entity.pdbx_description
1 polymer ?
#
loop_
_entity_poly.entity_id
_entity_poly.type
_entity_poly.pdbx_seq_one_letter_code
_entity_poly.pdbx_strand_id
1 'polypeptide(L)'
;QVLRRESPRNEMYNIVVASPELWRPREPSPAADDSSASSGIAADDDDLLGAPPPELDAANEFVDEEAHILMPDDTTPLHAFRGQFAALRAEPCSEEVWSRFVALVDEMTAEAAVIVKLPVRSDGRSSGNRTAIDPGDAKAIQSLYRRNRRRAVRLILSGEGQSCEVAVPLVEEHFRRVWAPSTCDTDIFPQVDGRDPVPMGPFQCADVSKRLGKFENTAPGDDGLTYRHWKKLDPECTVLTEVVNMCLRYKRVPPAWKKAVTVLIYKKGAKEDLGNWRPISLSRTLYKLYVGCVANRLTAWLTTNRVLSQCQKGFLPADGAFEHVHTLNRVLEKARTHAADKCVAWLDVSNAFGAIPHPALEAAIQSSGAGADFLEAVRDIYDGASSSVSVAGGMTADIPVRSGIKQGCPLSGLLFIMAIDPVVALLQGESADHKVLAFADDLCLVANSTTELQVSIDAAHHGLSKLGLQLNAAKCASLHISGRRPVGVRDTRFLLQGSPLRPLAEGEAATFLGAQVGFNIVPPLSTLAEIIDIGLRIARSMLAPWQRIDALKTFFYPSTVHLQRLGVFPKTDWARVDSILRPEIKKTFYLPQEASGEYLYGSTKRGCCGIRVLAEDSDIAAVDSAFKLFTSPDQRVAEDAAEHAEEVTKRRISKEPSIHEVGAYLSGEDEGVFREARGTGVASVWSRARNASKRLNVKWSLDGAPSVTHEGTVMGRKQRRAVMRTIRDTLRLKRSDALIAKPDQGRAVECVAAHAASSHFLREGDFTRFADWRFVHRARLNLVPLNGSSSWRAGDRRCRRCGYNTESLSHVVDHCMRYTALYLARHNAIVTRIKKAASTKFEVLSENQALGDQGLRPDLVLKKGPNIYVVDVTVPFDNRMEAFKAAAAIKNEKYEQLRVDLAAQHRCDAVVVPFIVGALGSWDPANDGFMRVLCSRSYANLMRKLCVSETISITRDIYIEHLSGVRQ
;
A
#
# COMPACT_ATOMS: atom_id res chain seq x y z
N GLN A 1 43.87 -40.42 15.18
CA GLN A 1 44.27 -40.69 16.58
C GLN A 1 44.56 -39.36 17.26
N VAL A 2 44.20 -39.18 18.54
CA VAL A 2 44.58 -38.08 19.48
C VAL A 2 44.27 -36.64 19.01
N LEU A 3 43.24 -35.90 19.47
CA LEU A 3 42.83 -35.38 20.81
C LEU A 3 43.53 -34.08 21.29
N ARG A 4 42.68 -33.10 21.67
CA ARG A 4 42.92 -31.98 22.65
C ARG A 4 43.86 -30.85 22.15
N ARG A 5 43.78 -29.57 22.54
CA ARG A 5 43.00 -28.80 23.57
C ARG A 5 43.08 -27.29 23.21
N GLU A 6 42.29 -26.31 23.68
CA GLU A 6 41.03 -26.21 24.46
C GLU A 6 40.28 -24.91 24.04
N SER A 7 39.46 -24.27 24.89
CA SER A 7 38.83 -22.93 24.74
C SER A 7 39.06 -22.11 26.02
N PRO A 8 38.83 -20.78 26.02
CA PRO A 8 37.84 -20.30 27.00
C PRO A 8 36.74 -19.42 26.39
N ARG A 9 35.62 -19.34 27.14
CA ARG A 9 34.36 -18.66 26.79
C ARG A 9 34.31 -17.24 27.35
N ASN A 10 33.36 -16.43 26.83
CA ASN A 10 32.37 -15.64 27.59
C ASN A 10 31.47 -14.88 26.59
N GLU A 11 30.16 -14.73 26.77
CA GLU A 11 29.18 -15.50 27.56
C GLU A 11 27.78 -15.24 26.94
N MET A 12 26.89 -16.25 26.90
CA MET A 12 25.55 -16.12 26.30
C MET A 12 24.49 -15.68 27.32
N TYR A 13 23.71 -14.65 27.00
CA TYR A 13 22.43 -14.41 27.69
C TYR A 13 21.36 -15.41 27.22
N ASN A 14 21.18 -16.48 28.00
CA ASN A 14 20.04 -17.38 27.86
C ASN A 14 18.78 -16.76 28.51
N ILE A 15 17.72 -16.57 27.73
CA ILE A 15 16.38 -16.31 28.28
C ILE A 15 15.74 -17.67 28.59
N VAL A 16 15.56 -17.94 29.88
CA VAL A 16 14.94 -19.18 30.38
C VAL A 16 13.46 -19.22 30.01
N VAL A 17 13.05 -20.25 29.28
CA VAL A 17 11.65 -20.65 29.12
C VAL A 17 11.40 -21.82 30.07
N ALA A 18 10.44 -21.68 30.99
CA ALA A 18 10.04 -22.75 31.89
C ALA A 18 9.23 -23.83 31.14
N SER A 19 9.58 -25.11 31.35
CA SER A 19 9.05 -26.26 30.63
C SER A 19 7.63 -26.67 31.06
N PRO A 20 6.81 -27.20 30.13
CA PRO A 20 5.82 -28.23 30.41
C PRO A 20 6.41 -29.61 30.04
N GLU A 21 6.54 -30.51 31.02
CA GLU A 21 6.92 -31.90 30.76
C GLU A 21 5.74 -32.77 30.27
N LEU A 22 6.06 -33.99 29.84
CA LEU A 22 5.16 -35.06 29.37
C LEU A 22 4.52 -34.87 27.98
N TRP A 23 5.27 -35.27 26.94
CA TRP A 23 4.81 -36.33 26.02
C TRP A 23 6.00 -36.96 25.29
N ARG A 24 6.12 -38.30 25.31
CA ARG A 24 7.12 -39.04 24.50
C ARG A 24 6.49 -39.45 23.16
N PRO A 25 7.19 -39.35 22.01
CA PRO A 25 6.73 -39.95 20.77
C PRO A 25 6.77 -41.49 20.87
N ARG A 26 5.80 -42.17 20.26
CA ARG A 26 5.91 -43.59 19.87
C ARG A 26 6.21 -43.68 18.38
N GLU A 27 7.03 -44.65 18.03
CA GLU A 27 7.47 -44.94 16.65
C GLU A 27 6.33 -45.56 15.82
N PRO A 28 6.30 -45.35 14.50
CA PRO A 28 5.34 -46.00 13.59
C PRO A 28 5.91 -47.29 12.97
N SER A 29 5.07 -48.31 12.84
CA SER A 29 5.30 -49.51 12.02
C SER A 29 3.97 -50.24 11.77
N PRO A 30 3.84 -51.08 10.74
CA PRO A 30 3.83 -50.66 9.34
C PRO A 30 2.50 -51.01 8.63
N ALA A 31 2.50 -50.96 7.29
CA ALA A 31 1.30 -51.01 6.43
C ALA A 31 0.54 -52.36 6.41
N ALA A 32 -0.71 -52.29 5.93
CA ALA A 32 -1.44 -53.40 5.32
C ALA A 32 -2.24 -52.85 4.12
N ASP A 33 -2.24 -53.60 3.02
CA ASP A 33 -3.04 -53.35 1.82
C ASP A 33 -4.53 -53.58 2.08
N ASP A 34 -5.41 -53.04 1.22
CA ASP A 34 -6.25 -53.92 0.40
C ASP A 34 -6.77 -53.25 -0.87
N SER A 35 -7.40 -54.04 -1.74
CA SER A 35 -7.47 -53.84 -3.19
C SER A 35 -8.88 -54.03 -3.78
N SER A 36 -9.01 -53.72 -5.09
CA SER A 36 -10.19 -53.97 -5.95
C SER A 36 -11.43 -53.07 -5.69
N ALA A 37 -12.35 -52.86 -6.64
CA ALA A 37 -12.48 -53.38 -8.00
C ALA A 37 -13.08 -52.34 -8.98
N SER A 38 -12.97 -52.62 -10.27
CA SER A 38 -13.48 -51.83 -11.40
C SER A 38 -14.94 -52.12 -11.76
N SER A 39 -15.65 -51.13 -12.30
CA SER A 39 -16.58 -51.32 -13.42
C SER A 39 -16.69 -50.05 -14.24
N GLY A 40 -16.54 -50.15 -15.55
CA GLY A 40 -16.66 -49.03 -16.48
C GLY A 40 -17.87 -49.20 -17.40
N ILE A 41 -18.31 -48.10 -18.00
CA ILE A 41 -19.11 -48.08 -19.23
C ILE A 41 -18.51 -46.99 -20.12
N ALA A 42 -18.24 -47.34 -21.37
CA ALA A 42 -17.90 -46.41 -22.44
C ALA A 42 -19.00 -46.46 -23.50
N ALA A 43 -19.28 -45.32 -24.13
CA ALA A 43 -19.96 -45.19 -25.41
C ALA A 43 -19.66 -43.79 -25.96
N ASP A 44 -19.45 -43.70 -27.27
CA ASP A 44 -18.75 -42.60 -27.93
C ASP A 44 -19.67 -41.61 -28.68
N ASP A 45 -19.02 -40.57 -29.22
CA ASP A 45 -19.33 -39.84 -30.46
C ASP A 45 -20.53 -38.88 -30.58
N ASP A 46 -20.16 -37.58 -30.54
CA ASP A 46 -20.12 -36.65 -31.69
C ASP A 46 -21.04 -35.42 -31.80
N ASP A 47 -20.34 -34.33 -32.16
CA ASP A 47 -20.70 -33.11 -32.89
C ASP A 47 -22.07 -32.42 -32.69
N LEU A 48 -22.03 -31.27 -32.00
CA LEU A 48 -22.68 -30.05 -32.48
C LEU A 48 -21.83 -28.80 -32.19
N LEU A 49 -21.30 -28.21 -33.26
CA LEU A 49 -20.66 -26.88 -33.26
C LEU A 49 -21.64 -25.80 -32.75
N GLY A 50 -21.25 -25.10 -31.67
CA GLY A 50 -22.06 -24.02 -31.08
C GLY A 50 -21.21 -22.93 -30.42
N ALA A 51 -21.06 -21.81 -31.14
CA ALA A 51 -20.57 -20.47 -30.76
C ALA A 51 -19.77 -20.25 -29.44
N PRO A 52 -18.61 -19.56 -29.47
CA PRO A 52 -17.92 -19.17 -28.24
C PRO A 52 -18.75 -18.19 -27.40
N PRO A 53 -18.70 -18.29 -26.05
CA PRO A 53 -19.31 -17.28 -25.18
C PRO A 53 -18.62 -15.92 -25.36
N PRO A 54 -19.34 -14.79 -25.24
CA PRO A 54 -18.81 -13.47 -25.55
C PRO A 54 -17.65 -13.07 -24.63
N GLU A 55 -16.72 -12.33 -25.23
CA GLU A 55 -15.48 -11.86 -24.62
C GLU A 55 -15.73 -11.07 -23.33
N LEU A 56 -15.27 -11.60 -22.19
CA LEU A 56 -15.21 -10.87 -20.93
C LEU A 56 -13.98 -9.96 -20.95
N ASP A 57 -14.19 -8.74 -21.45
CA ASP A 57 -13.18 -7.70 -21.59
C ASP A 57 -12.53 -7.38 -20.23
N ALA A 58 -11.31 -7.90 -20.01
CA ALA A 58 -10.64 -7.92 -18.71
C ALA A 58 -9.95 -6.58 -18.36
N ALA A 59 -10.62 -5.46 -18.63
CA ALA A 59 -10.21 -4.12 -18.26
C ALA A 59 -10.72 -3.76 -16.85
N ASN A 60 -10.14 -4.38 -15.82
CA ASN A 60 -10.45 -4.05 -14.43
C ASN A 60 -9.75 -2.73 -13.98
N GLU A 61 -10.11 -1.64 -14.65
CA GLU A 61 -9.98 -0.31 -14.06
C GLU A 61 -10.94 -0.21 -12.88
N PHE A 62 -10.42 -0.43 -11.67
CA PHE A 62 -11.06 0.11 -10.47
C PHE A 62 -10.88 1.64 -10.49
N VAL A 63 -11.68 2.29 -11.33
CA VAL A 63 -12.19 3.62 -11.05
C VAL A 63 -13.06 3.48 -9.80
N ASP A 64 -12.78 4.28 -8.76
CA ASP A 64 -13.77 4.50 -7.71
C ASP A 64 -14.92 5.30 -8.35
N GLU A 65 -15.95 4.62 -8.86
CA GLU A 65 -17.24 5.24 -9.18
C GLU A 65 -18.01 5.60 -7.90
N GLU A 66 -17.39 6.44 -7.07
CA GLU A 66 -18.10 7.34 -6.18
C GLU A 66 -18.17 8.72 -6.85
N ALA A 67 -19.37 9.32 -6.82
CA ALA A 67 -19.68 10.69 -7.24
C ALA A 67 -19.73 11.02 -8.76
N HIS A 68 -20.67 10.41 -9.49
CA HIS A 68 -21.40 11.12 -10.55
C HIS A 68 -22.91 10.97 -10.35
N ILE A 69 -23.48 11.88 -9.56
CA ILE A 69 -24.91 12.21 -9.57
C ILE A 69 -25.00 13.70 -9.84
N LEU A 70 -25.61 14.08 -10.96
CA LEU A 70 -26.03 15.45 -11.23
C LEU A 70 -27.15 15.81 -10.24
N MET A 71 -26.79 16.40 -9.10
CA MET A 71 -27.69 17.15 -8.24
C MET A 71 -27.69 18.61 -8.75
N PRO A 72 -28.86 19.24 -9.01
CA PRO A 72 -28.90 20.61 -9.52
C PRO A 72 -28.38 21.70 -8.57
N ASP A 73 -28.21 21.41 -7.28
CA ASP A 73 -27.76 22.37 -6.26
C ASP A 73 -26.46 21.91 -5.58
N ASP A 74 -25.33 22.49 -6.01
CA ASP A 74 -23.98 22.23 -5.49
C ASP A 74 -23.81 22.93 -4.11
N THR A 75 -23.91 22.14 -3.05
CA THR A 75 -23.94 22.60 -1.64
C THR A 75 -22.59 22.41 -0.93
N THR A 76 -21.48 22.33 -1.68
CA THR A 76 -20.15 22.19 -1.10
C THR A 76 -19.74 23.43 -0.29
N PRO A 77 -19.04 23.28 0.87
CA PRO A 77 -18.74 24.42 1.75
C PRO A 77 -17.93 25.58 1.13
N LEU A 78 -17.28 25.37 -0.03
CA LEU A 78 -16.56 26.43 -0.74
C LEU A 78 -17.27 26.87 -2.04
N HIS A 79 -18.46 26.36 -2.35
CA HIS A 79 -19.14 26.63 -3.64
C HIS A 79 -19.32 28.13 -3.93
N ALA A 80 -19.52 28.95 -2.89
CA ALA A 80 -19.63 30.41 -3.00
C ALA A 80 -18.41 31.11 -3.66
N PHE A 81 -17.22 30.50 -3.59
CA PHE A 81 -16.01 31.00 -4.25
C PHE A 81 -15.92 30.64 -5.74
N ARG A 82 -16.64 29.59 -6.18
CA ARG A 82 -16.56 29.07 -7.56
C ARG A 82 -16.89 30.13 -8.60
N GLY A 83 -18.00 30.84 -8.42
CA GLY A 83 -18.43 31.92 -9.33
C GLY A 83 -17.46 33.10 -9.34
N GLN A 84 -16.86 33.42 -8.18
CA GLN A 84 -15.92 34.53 -8.04
C GLN A 84 -14.59 34.25 -8.74
N PHE A 85 -14.01 33.06 -8.56
CA PHE A 85 -12.80 32.67 -9.31
C PHE A 85 -13.07 32.52 -10.81
N ALA A 86 -14.23 31.98 -11.21
CA ALA A 86 -14.60 31.87 -12.62
C ALA A 86 -14.74 33.25 -13.30
N ALA A 87 -15.29 34.25 -12.59
CA ALA A 87 -15.34 35.64 -13.06
C ALA A 87 -13.92 36.22 -13.25
N LEU A 88 -13.04 36.11 -12.25
CA LEU A 88 -11.65 36.56 -12.35
C LEU A 88 -10.87 35.85 -13.49
N ARG A 89 -11.20 34.58 -13.79
CA ARG A 89 -10.60 33.85 -14.92
C ARG A 89 -11.13 34.32 -16.29
N ALA A 90 -12.33 34.90 -16.37
CA ALA A 90 -12.86 35.47 -17.59
C ALA A 90 -12.26 36.86 -17.91
N GLU A 91 -11.83 37.61 -16.89
CA GLU A 91 -11.19 38.92 -17.05
C GLU A 91 -9.81 38.80 -17.77
N PRO A 92 -9.36 39.82 -18.53
CA PRO A 92 -8.00 39.88 -19.09
C PRO A 92 -6.89 39.80 -18.02
N CYS A 93 -5.69 39.37 -18.39
CA CYS A 93 -4.58 39.30 -17.44
C CYS A 93 -4.09 40.71 -17.03
N SER A 94 -4.09 41.00 -15.73
CA SER A 94 -3.52 42.25 -15.17
C SER A 94 -3.05 42.05 -13.72
N GLU A 95 -2.16 42.92 -13.23
CA GLU A 95 -1.76 42.88 -11.81
C GLU A 95 -2.92 43.14 -10.85
N GLU A 96 -3.95 43.87 -11.28
CA GLU A 96 -5.16 44.12 -10.47
C GLU A 96 -5.99 42.84 -10.31
N VAL A 97 -6.23 42.10 -11.40
CA VAL A 97 -6.93 40.81 -11.38
C VAL A 97 -6.11 39.78 -10.61
N TRP A 98 -4.78 39.77 -10.73
CA TRP A 98 -3.89 38.93 -9.92
C TRP A 98 -3.98 39.28 -8.42
N SER A 99 -4.00 40.57 -8.07
CA SER A 99 -4.12 41.02 -6.67
C SER A 99 -5.47 40.64 -6.07
N ARG A 100 -6.58 40.81 -6.81
CA ARG A 100 -7.92 40.34 -6.44
C ARG A 100 -7.96 38.82 -6.27
N PHE A 101 -7.30 38.07 -7.16
CA PHE A 101 -7.17 36.62 -7.05
C PHE A 101 -6.42 36.19 -5.78
N VAL A 102 -5.29 36.81 -5.45
CA VAL A 102 -4.53 36.51 -4.23
C VAL A 102 -5.36 36.79 -2.98
N ALA A 103 -6.05 37.93 -2.92
CA ALA A 103 -6.94 38.26 -1.80
C ALA A 103 -8.07 37.23 -1.63
N LEU A 104 -8.70 36.81 -2.73
CA LEU A 104 -9.77 35.81 -2.72
C LEU A 104 -9.27 34.40 -2.31
N VAL A 105 -8.02 34.03 -2.66
CA VAL A 105 -7.40 32.80 -2.17
C VAL A 105 -7.17 32.87 -0.66
N ASP A 106 -6.68 33.99 -0.13
CA ASP A 106 -6.47 34.14 1.31
C ASP A 106 -7.81 34.12 2.08
N GLU A 107 -8.86 34.80 1.59
CA GLU A 107 -10.23 34.73 2.13
C GLU A 107 -10.77 33.29 2.15
N MET A 108 -10.71 32.59 1.01
CA MET A 108 -11.11 31.18 0.90
C MET A 108 -10.35 30.28 1.90
N THR A 109 -9.05 30.53 2.12
CA THR A 109 -8.28 29.75 3.10
C THR A 109 -8.65 30.07 4.55
N ALA A 110 -8.99 31.33 4.85
CA ALA A 110 -9.47 31.73 6.17
C ALA A 110 -10.84 31.08 6.48
N GLU A 111 -11.78 31.12 5.54
CA GLU A 111 -13.08 30.47 5.72
C GLU A 111 -12.94 28.94 5.83
N ALA A 112 -12.11 28.33 4.97
CA ALA A 112 -11.77 26.91 5.07
C ALA A 112 -11.23 26.52 6.46
N ALA A 113 -10.38 27.35 7.06
CA ALA A 113 -9.85 27.14 8.41
C ALA A 113 -10.93 27.18 9.50
N VAL A 114 -11.91 28.10 9.38
CA VAL A 114 -13.07 28.20 10.27
C VAL A 114 -13.99 26.97 10.12
N ILE A 115 -14.36 26.59 8.89
CA ILE A 115 -15.24 25.45 8.61
C ILE A 115 -14.67 24.13 9.16
N VAL A 116 -13.35 23.93 9.05
CA VAL A 116 -12.68 22.72 9.60
C VAL A 116 -12.24 22.86 11.05
N LYS A 117 -12.56 23.98 11.70
CA LYS A 117 -12.31 24.26 13.12
C LYS A 117 -10.83 24.13 13.50
N LEU A 118 -9.95 24.76 12.74
CA LEU A 118 -8.55 24.87 13.12
C LEU A 118 -8.42 25.66 14.45
N PRO A 119 -7.52 25.25 15.37
CA PRO A 119 -7.27 26.01 16.58
C PRO A 119 -6.67 27.37 16.22
N VAL A 120 -7.20 28.43 16.81
CA VAL A 120 -6.69 29.80 16.64
C VAL A 120 -5.22 29.83 17.04
N ARG A 121 -4.34 30.22 16.11
CA ARG A 121 -2.93 30.48 16.41
C ARG A 121 -2.88 31.82 17.15
N SER A 122 -2.55 31.80 18.42
CA SER A 122 -2.18 33.02 19.15
C SER A 122 -0.78 33.45 18.72
N ASP A 123 -0.64 34.63 18.13
CA ASP A 123 0.66 35.16 17.74
C ASP A 123 1.62 35.23 18.94
N GLY A 124 2.88 34.88 18.70
CA GLY A 124 3.98 35.09 19.65
C GLY A 124 4.10 34.13 20.85
N ARG A 125 3.20 33.14 21.04
CA ARG A 125 3.42 32.09 22.05
C ARG A 125 4.02 30.83 21.44
N SER A 126 5.11 30.37 22.06
CA SER A 126 5.73 29.06 21.80
C SER A 126 4.65 27.98 21.67
N SER A 127 4.82 27.04 20.73
CA SER A 127 3.84 25.97 20.54
C SER A 127 3.71 25.19 21.85
N GLY A 128 2.64 25.48 22.61
CA GLY A 128 2.55 25.04 24.00
C GLY A 128 2.75 23.53 24.07
N ASN A 129 3.68 23.11 24.94
CA ASN A 129 4.20 21.74 25.02
C ASN A 129 3.11 20.73 24.66
N ARG A 130 3.18 20.19 23.44
CA ARG A 130 2.23 19.15 23.00
C ARG A 130 2.41 18.02 23.98
N THR A 131 1.41 17.80 24.83
CA THR A 131 1.49 16.82 25.92
C THR A 131 2.00 15.52 25.34
N ALA A 132 3.18 15.09 25.77
CA ALA A 132 3.89 13.96 25.17
C ALA A 132 2.95 12.76 25.19
N ILE A 133 2.71 12.18 24.02
CA ILE A 133 1.74 11.08 23.92
C ILE A 133 2.47 9.81 24.36
N ASP A 134 2.07 9.25 25.50
CA ASP A 134 2.55 7.94 25.91
C ASP A 134 1.94 6.85 24.99
N PRO A 135 2.75 6.03 24.28
CA PRO A 135 2.25 4.86 23.57
C PRO A 135 1.66 3.77 24.50
N GLY A 136 1.94 3.83 25.80
CA GLY A 136 1.32 3.01 26.85
C GLY A 136 -0.14 3.38 27.15
N ASP A 137 -0.54 4.65 27.02
CA ASP A 137 -1.95 5.03 27.15
C ASP A 137 -2.74 4.64 25.89
N ALA A 138 -3.55 3.59 26.04
CA ALA A 138 -4.52 3.13 25.06
C ALA A 138 -5.41 4.26 24.51
N LYS A 139 -5.92 5.17 25.35
CA LYS A 139 -6.83 6.24 24.93
C LYS A 139 -6.10 7.25 24.04
N ALA A 140 -4.93 7.72 24.46
CA ALA A 140 -4.11 8.65 23.70
C ALA A 140 -3.61 8.04 22.38
N ILE A 141 -3.02 6.83 22.40
CA ILE A 141 -2.44 6.22 21.19
C ILE A 141 -3.51 5.83 20.15
N GLN A 142 -4.67 5.32 20.57
CA GLN A 142 -5.78 5.00 19.66
C GLN A 142 -6.42 6.26 19.07
N SER A 143 -6.53 7.33 19.86
CA SER A 143 -6.98 8.65 19.40
C SER A 143 -5.98 9.29 18.43
N LEU A 144 -4.68 9.13 18.69
CA LEU A 144 -3.63 9.54 17.77
C LEU A 144 -3.70 8.76 16.46
N TYR A 145 -3.88 7.43 16.50
CA TYR A 145 -3.96 6.59 15.30
C TYR A 145 -5.11 7.02 14.37
N ARG A 146 -6.32 7.27 14.89
CA ARG A 146 -7.48 7.75 14.10
C ARG A 146 -7.21 9.09 13.40
N ARG A 147 -6.37 9.95 14.00
CA ARG A 147 -6.03 11.29 13.46
C ARG A 147 -4.80 11.28 12.54
N ASN A 148 -3.76 10.54 12.92
CA ASN A 148 -2.48 10.44 12.25
C ASN A 148 -1.81 9.07 12.54
N ARG A 149 -2.18 8.07 11.73
CA ARG A 149 -1.65 6.69 11.78
C ARG A 149 -0.13 6.62 11.77
N ARG A 150 0.54 7.45 10.95
CA ARG A 150 2.01 7.49 10.84
C ARG A 150 2.69 7.94 12.12
N ARG A 151 2.19 9.01 12.77
CA ARG A 151 2.76 9.46 14.05
C ARG A 151 2.55 8.41 15.14
N ALA A 152 1.38 7.79 15.21
CA ALA A 152 1.13 6.70 16.17
C ALA A 152 2.07 5.51 15.98
N VAL A 153 2.28 5.02 14.75
CA VAL A 153 3.20 3.90 14.50
C VAL A 153 4.66 4.29 14.73
N ARG A 154 5.09 5.49 14.35
CA ARG A 154 6.44 5.99 14.68
C ARG A 154 6.67 6.00 16.19
N LEU A 155 5.69 6.48 16.96
CA LEU A 155 5.74 6.55 18.41
C LEU A 155 5.86 5.16 19.06
N ILE A 156 5.12 4.18 18.55
CA ILE A 156 5.19 2.76 18.99
C ILE A 156 6.56 2.13 18.68
N LEU A 157 7.19 2.49 17.55
CA LEU A 157 8.45 1.89 17.12
C LEU A 157 9.69 2.58 17.69
N SER A 158 9.69 3.90 17.80
CA SER A 158 10.90 4.72 17.96
C SER A 158 10.76 5.88 18.97
N GLY A 159 9.62 5.99 19.67
CA GLY A 159 9.35 7.12 20.57
C GLY A 159 8.91 8.40 19.83
N GLU A 160 8.83 9.52 20.56
CA GLU A 160 8.56 10.82 19.92
C GLU A 160 9.71 11.26 19.01
N GLY A 161 9.40 12.04 17.97
CA GLY A 161 10.42 12.58 17.09
C GLY A 161 11.26 13.60 17.84
N GLN A 162 12.58 13.40 17.86
CA GLN A 162 13.51 14.30 18.52
C GLN A 162 13.55 15.65 17.79
N SER A 163 13.37 16.74 18.52
CA SER A 163 13.62 18.09 18.04
C SER A 163 15.13 18.36 18.02
N CYS A 164 15.58 19.24 17.13
CA CYS A 164 16.97 19.71 17.16
C CYS A 164 17.17 20.66 18.35
N GLU A 165 18.16 20.40 19.19
CA GLU A 165 18.46 21.21 20.39
C GLU A 165 19.57 22.25 20.14
N VAL A 166 20.11 22.30 18.91
CA VAL A 166 21.09 23.33 18.50
C VAL A 166 20.46 24.72 18.59
N ALA A 167 21.21 25.67 19.16
CA ALA A 167 20.74 27.03 19.42
C ALA A 167 20.31 27.75 18.12
N VAL A 168 19.18 28.47 18.18
CA VAL A 168 18.56 29.17 17.03
C VAL A 168 19.55 30.03 16.22
N PRO A 169 20.47 30.82 16.81
CA PRO A 169 21.42 31.61 16.03
C PRO A 169 22.39 30.76 15.17
N LEU A 170 22.86 29.63 15.69
CA LEU A 170 23.77 28.71 14.95
C LEU A 170 23.03 28.01 13.79
N VAL A 171 21.76 27.68 14.01
CA VAL A 171 20.87 27.16 12.95
C VAL A 171 20.65 28.21 11.87
N GLU A 172 20.38 29.46 12.26
CA GLU A 172 20.16 30.57 11.33
C GLU A 172 21.41 30.88 10.49
N GLU A 173 22.60 30.92 11.11
CA GLU A 173 23.88 31.09 10.43
C GLU A 173 24.16 29.93 9.45
N HIS A 174 23.97 28.69 9.89
CA HIS A 174 24.15 27.51 9.06
C HIS A 174 23.26 27.56 7.79
N PHE A 175 21.98 27.85 7.95
CA PHE A 175 21.05 27.89 6.82
C PHE A 175 21.19 29.15 5.96
N ARG A 176 21.62 30.29 6.50
CA ARG A 176 22.07 31.45 5.70
C ARG A 176 23.21 31.07 4.76
N ARG A 177 24.17 30.28 5.23
CA ARG A 177 25.29 29.79 4.40
C ARG A 177 24.86 28.72 3.39
N VAL A 178 24.03 27.77 3.80
CA VAL A 178 23.55 26.69 2.92
C VAL A 178 22.66 27.21 1.79
N TRP A 179 21.83 28.23 2.04
CA TRP A 179 20.94 28.83 1.05
C TRP A 179 21.46 30.13 0.41
N ALA A 180 22.74 30.46 0.65
CA ALA A 180 23.42 31.56 -0.03
C ALA A 180 23.46 31.32 -1.55
N PRO A 181 23.54 32.38 -2.38
CA PRO A 181 23.79 32.21 -3.82
C PRO A 181 25.07 31.41 -4.06
N SER A 182 24.98 30.39 -4.91
CA SER A 182 26.14 29.69 -5.48
C SER A 182 26.20 29.91 -6.98
N THR A 183 27.40 29.84 -7.55
CA THR A 183 27.64 29.99 -8.99
C THR A 183 27.65 28.63 -9.69
N CYS A 184 27.22 28.59 -10.94
CA CYS A 184 27.44 27.48 -11.85
C CYS A 184 28.02 27.98 -13.18
N ASP A 185 28.70 27.07 -13.87
CA ASP A 185 29.01 27.17 -15.30
C ASP A 185 27.83 26.54 -16.08
N THR A 186 27.15 27.37 -16.88
CA THR A 186 25.99 26.96 -17.68
C THR A 186 26.37 26.33 -19.02
N ASP A 187 27.64 26.37 -19.43
CA ASP A 187 28.09 25.85 -20.72
C ASP A 187 28.10 24.30 -20.75
N ILE A 188 27.87 23.65 -19.60
CA ILE A 188 27.66 22.20 -19.50
C ILE A 188 26.31 21.75 -20.09
N PHE A 189 25.36 22.68 -20.31
CA PHE A 189 24.02 22.35 -20.79
C PHE A 189 23.94 22.39 -22.34
N PRO A 190 23.79 21.24 -23.02
CA PRO A 190 23.66 21.22 -24.48
C PRO A 190 22.30 21.80 -24.90
N GLN A 191 22.31 22.70 -25.87
CA GLN A 191 21.08 23.20 -26.51
C GLN A 191 20.47 22.09 -27.37
N VAL A 192 19.17 21.83 -27.19
CA VAL A 192 18.41 20.86 -28.00
C VAL A 192 17.17 21.51 -28.57
N ASP A 193 17.23 21.83 -29.87
CA ASP A 193 16.12 22.41 -30.63
C ASP A 193 15.05 21.38 -31.02
N GLY A 194 13.87 21.87 -31.38
CA GLY A 194 12.83 21.08 -32.07
C GLY A 194 11.96 20.16 -31.20
N ARG A 195 12.03 20.26 -29.87
CA ARG A 195 11.07 19.57 -28.97
C ARG A 195 9.84 20.44 -28.71
N ASP A 196 8.65 19.82 -28.74
CA ASP A 196 7.44 20.44 -28.21
C ASP A 196 7.61 20.75 -26.71
N PRO A 197 7.14 21.92 -26.21
CA PRO A 197 7.30 22.32 -24.81
C PRO A 197 6.42 21.48 -23.86
N VAL A 198 6.66 21.63 -22.54
CA VAL A 198 5.78 21.04 -21.52
C VAL A 198 4.36 21.63 -21.67
N PRO A 199 3.29 20.82 -21.73
CA PRO A 199 1.94 21.36 -21.90
C PRO A 199 1.50 22.24 -20.72
N MET A 200 1.32 23.54 -20.95
CA MET A 200 0.91 24.53 -19.92
C MET A 200 -0.55 25.01 -20.06
N GLY A 201 -1.37 24.36 -20.89
CA GLY A 201 -2.82 24.65 -21.00
C GLY A 201 -3.64 24.29 -19.74
N PRO A 202 -4.92 24.70 -19.62
CA PRO A 202 -5.71 24.52 -18.39
C PRO A 202 -5.88 23.05 -17.96
N PHE A 203 -6.01 22.83 -16.65
CA PHE A 203 -6.37 21.53 -16.04
C PHE A 203 -7.89 21.37 -15.93
N GLN A 204 -8.35 20.12 -15.97
CA GLN A 204 -9.74 19.74 -15.68
C GLN A 204 -9.91 19.33 -14.21
N CYS A 205 -11.14 19.36 -13.69
CA CYS A 205 -11.44 18.91 -12.31
C CYS A 205 -10.95 17.48 -12.05
N ALA A 206 -11.06 16.59 -13.05
CA ALA A 206 -10.55 15.23 -12.99
C ALA A 206 -9.02 15.17 -12.79
N ASP A 207 -8.23 16.09 -13.38
CA ASP A 207 -6.77 16.13 -13.20
C ASP A 207 -6.41 16.50 -11.75
N VAL A 208 -7.06 17.53 -11.24
CA VAL A 208 -6.83 18.09 -9.90
C VAL A 208 -7.31 17.12 -8.83
N SER A 209 -8.49 16.52 -9.00
CA SER A 209 -9.02 15.46 -8.12
C SER A 209 -8.12 14.21 -8.14
N LYS A 210 -7.68 13.74 -9.32
CA LYS A 210 -6.73 12.62 -9.45
C LYS A 210 -5.37 12.92 -8.79
N ARG A 211 -4.90 14.17 -8.82
CA ARG A 211 -3.68 14.59 -8.10
C ARG A 211 -3.91 14.69 -6.59
N LEU A 212 -5.02 15.30 -6.15
CA LEU A 212 -5.38 15.44 -4.75
C LEU A 212 -5.59 14.05 -4.11
N GLY A 213 -6.28 13.15 -4.80
CA GLY A 213 -6.47 11.74 -4.45
C GLY A 213 -5.17 11.05 -4.08
N LYS A 214 -4.14 11.16 -4.94
CA LYS A 214 -2.79 10.62 -4.72
C LYS A 214 -2.03 11.23 -3.53
N PHE A 215 -2.38 12.44 -3.09
CA PHE A 215 -1.73 13.03 -1.92
C PHE A 215 -2.20 12.38 -0.62
N GLU A 216 -1.25 11.80 0.11
CA GLU A 216 -1.40 11.35 1.49
C GLU A 216 -1.47 12.56 2.43
N ASN A 217 -2.22 12.44 3.54
CA ASN A 217 -2.36 13.56 4.47
C ASN A 217 -1.06 13.82 5.25
N THR A 218 -0.32 14.84 4.82
CA THR A 218 0.96 15.27 5.41
C THR A 218 0.76 16.45 6.37
N ALA A 219 1.85 16.91 7.00
CA ALA A 219 1.82 18.14 7.78
C ALA A 219 1.45 19.35 6.87
N PRO A 220 0.61 20.28 7.38
CA PRO A 220 0.26 21.50 6.67
C PRO A 220 1.43 22.49 6.69
N GLY A 221 1.25 23.64 6.03
CA GLY A 221 2.16 24.77 6.16
C GLY A 221 1.82 25.65 7.38
N ASP A 222 2.14 26.93 7.24
CA ASP A 222 1.67 28.01 8.10
C ASP A 222 0.13 28.13 8.13
N ASP A 223 -0.56 27.81 7.03
CA ASP A 223 -2.03 27.78 6.91
C ASP A 223 -2.74 26.77 7.85
N GLY A 224 -2.04 25.72 8.32
CA GLY A 224 -2.67 24.63 9.08
C GLY A 224 -3.61 23.71 8.26
N LEU A 225 -3.79 23.96 6.97
CA LEU A 225 -4.74 23.25 6.11
C LEU A 225 -4.09 22.00 5.49
N THR A 226 -4.76 20.85 5.63
CA THR A 226 -4.25 19.55 5.17
C THR A 226 -5.03 19.07 3.95
N TYR A 227 -4.47 18.15 3.15
CA TYR A 227 -5.17 17.58 1.99
C TYR A 227 -6.52 16.91 2.36
N ARG A 228 -6.66 16.40 3.59
CA ARG A 228 -7.93 15.88 4.13
C ARG A 228 -8.98 16.98 4.32
N HIS A 229 -8.56 18.22 4.59
CA HIS A 229 -9.48 19.36 4.68
C HIS A 229 -9.99 19.70 3.29
N TRP A 230 -9.10 19.85 2.31
CA TRP A 230 -9.46 20.10 0.90
C TRP A 230 -10.40 19.02 0.33
N LYS A 231 -10.08 17.72 0.51
CA LYS A 231 -10.94 16.59 0.12
C LYS A 231 -12.33 16.58 0.78
N LYS A 232 -12.53 17.31 1.88
CA LYS A 232 -13.83 17.44 2.57
C LYS A 232 -14.58 18.71 2.13
N LEU A 233 -13.85 19.78 1.82
CA LEU A 233 -14.40 21.09 1.50
C LEU A 233 -14.79 21.23 0.03
N ASP A 234 -14.02 20.62 -0.87
CA ASP A 234 -14.24 20.61 -2.32
C ASP A 234 -13.87 19.21 -2.87
N PRO A 235 -14.73 18.19 -2.67
CA PRO A 235 -14.44 16.81 -3.08
C PRO A 235 -14.28 16.65 -4.60
N GLU A 236 -15.11 17.37 -5.37
CA GLU A 236 -15.08 17.38 -6.84
C GLU A 236 -13.97 18.28 -7.41
N CYS A 237 -13.24 19.01 -6.56
CA CYS A 237 -12.18 19.95 -6.92
C CYS A 237 -12.64 21.09 -7.86
N THR A 238 -13.90 21.52 -7.78
CA THR A 238 -14.44 22.56 -8.68
C THR A 238 -13.82 23.93 -8.43
N VAL A 239 -13.62 24.30 -7.16
CA VAL A 239 -13.00 25.58 -6.74
C VAL A 239 -11.48 25.46 -6.83
N LEU A 240 -10.93 24.32 -6.38
CA LEU A 240 -9.49 24.05 -6.40
C LEU A 240 -8.91 24.07 -7.82
N THR A 241 -9.69 23.67 -8.84
CA THR A 241 -9.27 23.71 -10.25
C THR A 241 -9.18 25.13 -10.78
N GLU A 242 -10.11 26.01 -10.38
CA GLU A 242 -10.05 27.43 -10.73
C GLU A 242 -8.79 28.10 -10.14
N VAL A 243 -8.48 27.82 -8.86
CA VAL A 243 -7.26 28.32 -8.20
C VAL A 243 -5.98 27.82 -8.89
N VAL A 244 -5.93 26.53 -9.24
CA VAL A 244 -4.80 25.93 -9.98
C VAL A 244 -4.65 26.54 -11.38
N ASN A 245 -5.75 26.77 -12.09
CA ASN A 245 -5.75 27.35 -13.44
C ASN A 245 -5.40 28.83 -13.46
N MET A 246 -5.77 29.60 -12.43
CA MET A 246 -5.33 30.99 -12.29
C MET A 246 -3.82 31.08 -12.07
N CYS A 247 -3.25 30.28 -11.18
CA CYS A 247 -1.79 30.20 -11.00
C CYS A 247 -1.07 29.74 -12.28
N LEU A 248 -1.69 28.87 -13.08
CA LEU A 248 -1.15 28.42 -14.35
C LEU A 248 -1.18 29.52 -15.43
N ARG A 249 -2.31 30.22 -15.57
CA ARG A 249 -2.52 31.31 -16.54
C ARG A 249 -1.57 32.48 -16.32
N TYR A 250 -1.35 32.85 -15.06
CA TYR A 250 -0.41 33.92 -14.67
C TYR A 250 1.03 33.43 -14.52
N LYS A 251 1.27 32.10 -14.59
CA LYS A 251 2.59 31.46 -14.35
C LYS A 251 3.22 31.91 -13.02
N ARG A 252 2.38 32.17 -12.02
CA ARG A 252 2.76 32.75 -10.72
C ARG A 252 2.05 32.02 -9.58
N VAL A 253 2.62 32.09 -8.39
CA VAL A 253 1.99 31.63 -7.14
C VAL A 253 1.77 32.81 -6.19
N PRO A 254 0.69 32.80 -5.37
CA PRO A 254 0.49 33.80 -4.33
C PRO A 254 1.73 34.01 -3.45
N PRO A 255 2.13 35.24 -3.07
CA PRO A 255 3.37 35.50 -2.34
C PRO A 255 3.51 34.68 -1.04
N ALA A 256 2.40 34.44 -0.34
CA ALA A 256 2.37 33.62 0.87
C ALA A 256 2.77 32.15 0.64
N TRP A 257 2.65 31.63 -0.59
CA TRP A 257 3.05 30.27 -0.96
C TRP A 257 4.58 30.13 -1.15
N LYS A 258 5.29 31.25 -1.31
CA LYS A 258 6.76 31.29 -1.44
C LYS A 258 7.48 31.18 -0.10
N LYS A 259 6.75 31.30 1.02
CA LYS A 259 7.23 31.05 2.38
C LYS A 259 7.07 29.59 2.78
N ALA A 260 7.99 29.06 3.58
CA ALA A 260 7.91 27.73 4.15
C ALA A 260 8.45 27.69 5.60
N VAL A 261 8.13 26.60 6.32
CA VAL A 261 8.75 26.29 7.61
C VAL A 261 9.58 25.02 7.46
N THR A 262 10.90 25.12 7.55
CA THR A 262 11.81 23.98 7.55
C THR A 262 11.83 23.30 8.92
N VAL A 263 11.55 22.01 8.97
CA VAL A 263 11.72 21.16 10.17
C VAL A 263 12.90 20.23 10.00
N LEU A 264 13.68 20.03 11.05
CA LEU A 264 14.87 19.17 11.03
C LEU A 264 14.51 17.74 11.48
N ILE A 265 14.89 16.74 10.68
CA ILE A 265 14.73 15.31 11.00
C ILE A 265 16.11 14.68 11.18
N TYR A 266 16.42 14.22 12.39
CA TYR A 266 17.69 13.55 12.70
C TYR A 266 17.93 12.31 11.82
N LYS A 267 19.16 12.17 11.31
CA LYS A 267 19.60 11.07 10.42
C LYS A 267 20.38 10.00 11.21
N LYS A 268 21.59 10.34 11.68
CA LYS A 268 22.53 9.54 12.48
C LYS A 268 23.76 10.39 12.79
N GLY A 269 24.51 10.11 13.87
CA GLY A 269 25.79 10.78 14.17
C GLY A 269 25.75 11.61 15.47
N ALA A 270 26.59 12.62 15.55
CA ALA A 270 26.49 13.64 16.60
C ALA A 270 25.25 14.50 16.37
N LYS A 271 24.52 14.88 17.43
CA LYS A 271 23.26 15.65 17.30
C LYS A 271 23.49 17.15 17.17
N GLU A 272 24.65 17.59 17.60
CA GLU A 272 25.14 18.97 17.64
C GLU A 272 25.55 19.43 16.23
N ASP A 273 25.95 18.48 15.38
CA ASP A 273 26.27 18.69 13.96
C ASP A 273 24.99 18.72 13.10
N LEU A 274 24.68 19.90 12.57
CA LEU A 274 23.53 20.13 11.67
C LEU A 274 23.60 19.32 10.37
N GLY A 275 24.78 18.87 9.93
CA GLY A 275 24.95 17.95 8.81
C GLY A 275 24.34 16.56 9.03
N ASN A 276 24.08 16.19 10.28
CA ASN A 276 23.39 14.96 10.67
C ASN A 276 21.86 15.11 10.74
N TRP A 277 21.32 16.26 10.33
CA TRP A 277 19.88 16.52 10.24
C TRP A 277 19.44 16.74 8.78
N ARG A 278 18.24 16.27 8.44
CA ARG A 278 17.61 16.48 7.14
C ARG A 278 16.61 17.65 7.23
N PRO A 279 16.80 18.76 6.49
CA PRO A 279 15.84 19.86 6.43
C PRO A 279 14.66 19.52 5.51
N ILE A 280 13.44 19.50 6.06
CA ILE A 280 12.21 19.27 5.29
C ILE A 280 11.34 20.52 5.32
N SER A 281 11.04 21.09 4.15
CA SER A 281 10.23 22.32 4.03
C SER A 281 8.73 22.01 4.05
N LEU A 282 8.03 22.59 5.02
CA LEU A 282 6.58 22.52 5.16
C LEU A 282 5.92 23.71 4.44
N SER A 283 5.68 23.54 3.13
CA SER A 283 4.90 24.49 2.32
C SER A 283 3.38 24.24 2.45
N ARG A 284 2.57 25.28 2.19
CA ARG A 284 1.09 25.22 2.09
C ARG A 284 0.61 24.09 1.18
N THR A 285 -0.54 23.51 1.48
CA THR A 285 -1.04 22.34 0.72
C THR A 285 -1.63 22.70 -0.65
N LEU A 286 -2.16 23.91 -0.83
CA LEU A 286 -2.59 24.41 -2.15
C LEU A 286 -1.41 24.61 -3.12
N TYR A 287 -0.31 25.20 -2.64
CA TYR A 287 0.95 25.25 -3.40
C TYR A 287 1.39 23.87 -3.89
N LYS A 288 1.44 22.89 -2.97
CA LYS A 288 1.81 21.50 -3.31
C LYS A 288 0.81 20.84 -4.27
N LEU A 289 -0.46 21.26 -4.27
CA LEU A 289 -1.45 20.79 -5.25
C LEU A 289 -1.13 21.33 -6.65
N TYR A 290 -0.98 22.65 -6.80
CA TYR A 290 -0.61 23.30 -8.07
C TYR A 290 0.68 22.72 -8.67
N VAL A 291 1.81 22.78 -7.95
CA VAL A 291 3.08 22.25 -8.47
C VAL A 291 3.06 20.72 -8.62
N GLY A 292 2.17 20.03 -7.91
CA GLY A 292 1.92 18.59 -8.09
C GLY A 292 1.22 18.25 -9.41
N CYS A 293 0.31 19.12 -9.87
CA CYS A 293 -0.31 19.01 -11.19
C CYS A 293 0.70 19.31 -12.30
N VAL A 294 1.50 20.37 -12.16
CA VAL A 294 2.59 20.70 -13.12
C VAL A 294 3.65 19.59 -13.17
N ALA A 295 4.09 19.06 -12.01
CA ALA A 295 5.05 17.96 -11.94
C ALA A 295 4.57 16.69 -12.66
N ASN A 296 3.27 16.35 -12.61
CA ASN A 296 2.73 15.23 -13.40
C ASN A 296 2.96 15.42 -14.90
N ARG A 297 2.77 16.64 -15.42
CA ARG A 297 2.96 16.95 -16.85
C ARG A 297 4.44 16.91 -17.22
N LEU A 298 5.31 17.49 -16.39
CA LEU A 298 6.75 17.39 -16.59
C LEU A 298 7.23 15.93 -16.59
N THR A 299 6.77 15.10 -15.65
CA THR A 299 7.13 13.66 -15.65
C THR A 299 6.69 12.95 -16.94
N ALA A 300 5.48 13.23 -17.43
CA ALA A 300 5.00 12.66 -18.68
C ALA A 300 5.86 13.12 -19.88
N TRP A 301 6.14 14.42 -19.97
CA TRP A 301 6.97 15.02 -21.01
C TRP A 301 8.40 14.46 -21.03
N LEU A 302 9.08 14.43 -19.87
CA LEU A 302 10.43 13.85 -19.73
C LEU A 302 10.48 12.38 -20.18
N THR A 303 9.44 11.61 -19.85
CA THR A 303 9.37 10.17 -20.17
C THR A 303 9.06 9.92 -21.65
N THR A 304 8.09 10.64 -22.23
CA THR A 304 7.68 10.48 -23.64
C THR A 304 8.78 10.94 -24.59
N ASN A 305 9.39 12.10 -24.31
CA ASN A 305 10.40 12.72 -25.18
C ASN A 305 11.84 12.24 -24.89
N ARG A 306 12.02 11.27 -23.98
CA ARG A 306 13.32 10.68 -23.59
C ARG A 306 14.39 11.75 -23.32
N VAL A 307 14.02 12.77 -22.55
CA VAL A 307 14.81 14.00 -22.38
C VAL A 307 16.08 13.77 -21.56
N LEU A 308 16.02 12.82 -20.62
CA LEU A 308 17.10 12.48 -19.70
C LEU A 308 17.78 11.17 -20.10
N SER A 309 19.03 11.00 -19.71
CA SER A 309 19.77 9.75 -19.88
C SER A 309 19.02 8.55 -19.28
N GLN A 310 18.98 7.42 -20.00
CA GLN A 310 18.36 6.18 -19.51
C GLN A 310 19.02 5.65 -18.21
N CYS A 311 20.25 6.09 -17.95
CA CYS A 311 20.99 5.82 -16.72
C CYS A 311 20.41 6.52 -15.48
N GLN A 312 19.69 7.64 -15.65
CA GLN A 312 19.05 8.36 -14.56
C GLN A 312 17.66 7.78 -14.27
N LYS A 313 17.49 7.20 -13.07
CA LYS A 313 16.23 6.55 -12.68
C LYS A 313 15.63 7.08 -11.37
N GLY A 314 16.24 8.10 -10.76
CA GLY A 314 15.69 8.80 -9.61
C GLY A 314 14.51 9.69 -10.00
N PHE A 315 13.50 9.80 -9.11
CA PHE A 315 12.24 10.55 -9.29
C PHE A 315 11.35 10.22 -10.51
N LEU A 316 11.85 9.47 -11.49
CA LEU A 316 11.13 8.99 -12.66
C LEU A 316 10.28 7.74 -12.36
N PRO A 317 9.27 7.42 -13.20
CA PRO A 317 8.32 6.33 -12.95
C PRO A 317 8.85 4.92 -13.30
N ALA A 318 10.12 4.64 -12.96
CA ALA A 318 10.86 3.41 -13.23
C ALA A 318 11.02 2.51 -11.98
N ASP A 319 11.39 1.24 -12.16
CA ASP A 319 11.78 0.34 -11.06
C ASP A 319 13.29 0.50 -10.72
N GLY A 320 13.80 1.74 -10.81
CA GLY A 320 15.22 2.06 -10.97
C GLY A 320 16.16 1.50 -9.92
N ALA A 321 15.78 1.52 -8.64
CA ALA A 321 16.61 0.94 -7.57
C ALA A 321 16.80 -0.57 -7.72
N PHE A 322 15.82 -1.28 -8.26
CA PHE A 322 15.92 -2.71 -8.52
C PHE A 322 16.69 -2.99 -9.82
N GLU A 323 16.42 -2.23 -10.87
CA GLU A 323 17.11 -2.35 -12.16
C GLU A 323 18.62 -2.06 -12.04
N HIS A 324 19.01 -0.96 -11.40
CA HIS A 324 20.43 -0.60 -11.18
C HIS A 324 21.17 -1.64 -10.32
N VAL A 325 20.53 -2.17 -9.27
CA VAL A 325 21.12 -3.24 -8.46
C VAL A 325 21.22 -4.55 -9.24
N HIS A 326 20.30 -4.84 -10.17
CA HIS A 326 20.44 -5.99 -11.06
C HIS A 326 21.63 -5.84 -12.01
N THR A 327 21.71 -4.73 -12.74
CA THR A 327 22.81 -4.42 -13.68
C THR A 327 24.16 -4.47 -12.97
N LEU A 328 24.28 -3.87 -11.78
CA LEU A 328 25.54 -3.89 -11.03
C LEU A 328 25.94 -5.30 -10.61
N ASN A 329 25.02 -6.10 -10.05
CA ASN A 329 25.31 -7.49 -9.69
C ASN A 329 25.71 -8.34 -10.90
N ARG A 330 25.07 -8.13 -12.05
CA ARG A 330 25.40 -8.80 -13.30
C ARG A 330 26.80 -8.45 -13.81
N VAL A 331 27.20 -7.18 -13.74
CA VAL A 331 28.56 -6.74 -14.10
C VAL A 331 29.60 -7.46 -13.23
N LEU A 332 29.36 -7.55 -11.92
CA LEU A 332 30.25 -8.23 -10.98
C LEU A 332 30.26 -9.76 -11.20
N GLU A 333 29.13 -10.37 -11.57
CA GLU A 333 29.07 -11.78 -11.96
C GLU A 333 29.84 -12.06 -13.26
N LYS A 334 29.62 -11.25 -14.32
CA LYS A 334 30.37 -11.34 -15.60
C LYS A 334 31.88 -11.25 -15.32
N ALA A 335 32.33 -10.29 -14.50
CA ALA A 335 33.74 -10.15 -14.10
C ALA A 335 34.30 -11.43 -13.45
N ARG A 336 33.57 -11.99 -12.49
CA ARG A 336 33.95 -13.23 -11.78
C ARG A 336 33.99 -14.45 -12.70
N THR A 337 33.01 -14.60 -13.58
CA THR A 337 32.89 -15.77 -14.46
C THR A 337 33.98 -15.77 -15.54
N HIS A 338 34.24 -14.61 -16.16
CA HIS A 338 35.21 -14.50 -17.25
C HIS A 338 36.64 -14.22 -16.77
N ALA A 339 36.84 -13.95 -15.47
CA ALA A 339 38.10 -13.41 -14.93
C ALA A 339 38.52 -12.15 -15.71
N ALA A 340 37.65 -11.13 -15.69
CA ALA A 340 37.92 -9.81 -16.25
C ALA A 340 38.08 -8.77 -15.14
N ASP A 341 38.98 -7.80 -15.31
CA ASP A 341 39.08 -6.67 -14.39
C ASP A 341 37.79 -5.83 -14.46
N LYS A 342 37.24 -5.48 -13.29
CA LYS A 342 36.13 -4.52 -13.17
C LYS A 342 36.35 -3.62 -11.97
N CYS A 343 36.16 -2.33 -12.21
CA CYS A 343 36.30 -1.28 -11.22
C CYS A 343 34.93 -0.58 -11.04
N VAL A 344 34.54 -0.34 -9.79
CA VAL A 344 33.29 0.35 -9.42
C VAL A 344 33.59 1.45 -8.41
N ALA A 345 32.93 2.60 -8.52
CA ALA A 345 32.93 3.64 -7.49
C ALA A 345 31.51 4.09 -7.15
N TRP A 346 31.20 4.18 -5.85
CA TRP A 346 29.99 4.81 -5.33
C TRP A 346 30.34 6.21 -4.85
N LEU A 347 29.65 7.22 -5.37
CA LEU A 347 29.92 8.63 -5.12
C LEU A 347 28.75 9.26 -4.33
N ASP A 348 29.07 9.94 -3.22
CA ASP A 348 28.12 10.69 -2.36
C ASP A 348 28.29 12.19 -2.63
N VAL A 349 27.22 12.87 -3.06
CA VAL A 349 27.23 14.32 -3.30
C VAL A 349 26.92 15.07 -2.00
N SER A 350 27.85 15.91 -1.55
CA SER A 350 27.68 16.75 -0.37
C SER A 350 26.54 17.75 -0.55
N ASN A 351 25.47 17.57 0.24
CA ASN A 351 24.33 18.50 0.30
C ASN A 351 23.68 18.80 -1.08
N ALA A 352 23.57 17.79 -1.95
CA ALA A 352 23.14 17.95 -3.34
C ALA A 352 21.91 18.87 -3.54
N PHE A 353 20.85 18.61 -2.77
CA PHE A 353 19.61 19.39 -2.84
C PHE A 353 19.71 20.79 -2.22
N GLY A 354 20.68 21.06 -1.36
CA GLY A 354 20.88 22.38 -0.75
C GLY A 354 21.86 23.27 -1.52
N ALA A 355 22.75 22.69 -2.32
CA ALA A 355 23.87 23.41 -2.96
C ALA A 355 23.61 23.86 -4.42
N ILE A 356 22.65 23.23 -5.12
CA ILE A 356 22.46 23.45 -6.56
C ILE A 356 21.97 24.88 -6.89
N PRO A 357 22.71 25.67 -7.69
CA PRO A 357 22.32 27.03 -8.06
C PRO A 357 21.00 27.09 -8.83
N HIS A 358 20.16 28.10 -8.55
CA HIS A 358 18.96 28.35 -9.37
C HIS A 358 19.27 28.57 -10.86
N PRO A 359 20.35 29.28 -11.27
CA PRO A 359 20.69 29.41 -12.70
C PRO A 359 20.98 28.07 -13.40
N ALA A 360 21.48 27.05 -12.69
CA ALA A 360 21.65 25.71 -13.25
C ALA A 360 20.30 25.03 -13.52
N LEU A 361 19.30 25.25 -12.65
CA LEU A 361 17.94 24.76 -12.87
C LEU A 361 17.30 25.45 -14.09
N GLU A 362 17.48 26.76 -14.22
CA GLU A 362 16.96 27.55 -15.35
C GLU A 362 17.61 27.14 -16.68
N ALA A 363 18.94 27.03 -16.71
CA ALA A 363 19.67 26.59 -17.89
C ALA A 363 19.25 25.17 -18.32
N ALA A 364 19.08 24.24 -17.38
CA ALA A 364 18.57 22.89 -17.68
C ALA A 364 17.15 22.89 -18.26
N ILE A 365 16.27 23.77 -17.77
CA ILE A 365 14.91 23.93 -18.32
C ILE A 365 14.98 24.47 -19.76
N GLN A 366 15.78 25.51 -20.00
CA GLN A 366 15.96 26.10 -21.32
C GLN A 366 16.54 25.10 -22.32
N SER A 367 17.69 24.50 -21.99
CA SER A 367 18.44 23.61 -22.89
C SER A 367 17.69 22.31 -23.20
N SER A 368 16.81 21.86 -22.29
CA SER A 368 15.98 20.68 -22.50
C SER A 368 14.84 20.89 -23.51
N GLY A 369 14.49 22.13 -23.85
CA GLY A 369 13.33 22.45 -24.69
C GLY A 369 11.98 22.46 -23.95
N ALA A 370 11.98 22.58 -22.61
CA ALA A 370 10.74 22.49 -21.82
C ALA A 370 9.78 23.68 -21.99
N GLY A 371 10.22 24.78 -22.62
CA GLY A 371 9.39 25.92 -22.99
C GLY A 371 9.41 27.10 -22.01
N ALA A 372 9.23 28.31 -22.55
CA ALA A 372 9.30 29.57 -21.79
C ALA A 372 8.23 29.66 -20.68
N ASP A 373 7.00 29.21 -20.95
CA ASP A 373 5.90 29.24 -19.97
C ASP A 373 6.20 28.42 -18.71
N PHE A 374 6.86 27.26 -18.87
CA PHE A 374 7.27 26.43 -17.75
C PHE A 374 8.45 27.03 -17.00
N LEU A 375 9.43 27.60 -17.70
CA LEU A 375 10.54 28.33 -17.10
C LEU A 375 10.07 29.52 -16.25
N GLU A 376 9.14 30.32 -16.77
CA GLU A 376 8.57 31.48 -16.09
C GLU A 376 7.83 31.06 -14.79
N ALA A 377 7.04 30.00 -14.85
CA ALA A 377 6.40 29.43 -13.66
C ALA A 377 7.40 28.90 -12.62
N VAL A 378 8.52 28.28 -13.05
CA VAL A 378 9.58 27.85 -12.13
C VAL A 378 10.32 29.05 -11.53
N ARG A 379 10.62 30.08 -12.32
CA ARG A 379 11.24 31.33 -11.86
C ARG A 379 10.41 31.97 -10.75
N ASP A 380 9.11 32.18 -10.96
CA ASP A 380 8.26 32.77 -9.92
C ASP A 380 8.23 31.91 -8.64
N ILE A 381 8.19 30.58 -8.74
CA ILE A 381 8.22 29.68 -7.58
C ILE A 381 9.49 29.86 -6.73
N TYR A 382 10.64 30.19 -7.32
CA TYR A 382 11.91 30.38 -6.61
C TYR A 382 12.24 31.83 -6.27
N ASP A 383 11.81 32.81 -7.07
CA ASP A 383 12.04 34.22 -6.79
C ASP A 383 11.28 34.69 -5.53
N GLY A 384 11.98 35.43 -4.66
CA GLY A 384 11.46 35.84 -3.35
C GLY A 384 11.19 34.70 -2.36
N ALA A 385 11.58 33.46 -2.66
CA ALA A 385 11.34 32.33 -1.76
C ALA A 385 12.16 32.44 -0.46
N SER A 386 11.54 32.07 0.66
CA SER A 386 12.16 32.11 2.00
C SER A 386 11.67 30.97 2.88
N SER A 387 12.48 30.59 3.87
CA SER A 387 12.11 29.57 4.85
C SER A 387 12.64 29.92 6.23
N SER A 388 11.81 29.72 7.26
CA SER A 388 12.21 29.77 8.67
C SER A 388 12.45 28.36 9.20
N VAL A 389 13.46 28.14 10.04
CA VAL A 389 13.83 26.82 10.56
C VAL A 389 13.30 26.66 11.98
N SER A 390 12.54 25.58 12.24
CA SER A 390 11.97 25.26 13.54
C SER A 390 12.80 24.21 14.27
N VAL A 391 13.19 24.54 15.51
CA VAL A 391 14.03 23.75 16.42
C VAL A 391 13.46 23.81 17.85
N ALA A 392 14.03 23.07 18.81
CA ALA A 392 13.50 23.01 20.18
C ALA A 392 13.49 24.38 20.87
N GLY A 393 14.52 25.20 20.63
CA GLY A 393 14.67 26.54 21.19
C GLY A 393 13.81 27.63 20.52
N GLY A 394 13.02 27.31 19.48
CA GLY A 394 12.18 28.28 18.78
C GLY A 394 12.25 28.17 17.25
N MET A 395 12.11 29.31 16.58
CA MET A 395 12.13 29.42 15.12
C MET A 395 13.07 30.55 14.72
N THR A 396 13.83 30.36 13.64
CA THR A 396 14.68 31.43 13.06
C THR A 396 13.82 32.55 12.44
N ALA A 397 14.45 33.67 12.09
CA ALA A 397 13.88 34.60 11.12
C ALA A 397 13.65 33.91 9.74
N ASP A 398 12.89 34.56 8.86
CA ASP A 398 12.77 34.15 7.45
C ASP A 398 14.14 34.27 6.76
N ILE A 399 14.69 33.14 6.32
CA ILE A 399 15.97 33.09 5.58
C ILE A 399 15.66 33.02 4.07
N PRO A 400 16.18 33.93 3.23
CA PRO A 400 16.03 33.83 1.78
C PRO A 400 16.64 32.55 1.22
N VAL A 401 15.92 31.85 0.36
CA VAL A 401 16.41 30.66 -0.34
C VAL A 401 16.90 31.07 -1.72
N ARG A 402 18.21 31.28 -1.86
CA ARG A 402 18.85 31.73 -3.12
C ARG A 402 19.64 30.63 -3.84
N SER A 403 19.76 29.47 -3.23
CA SER A 403 20.29 28.25 -3.82
C SER A 403 19.64 27.01 -3.20
N GLY A 404 19.74 25.89 -3.90
CA GLY A 404 19.11 24.63 -3.55
C GLY A 404 17.67 24.50 -4.05
N ILE A 405 17.12 23.30 -3.90
CA ILE A 405 15.74 22.97 -4.22
C ILE A 405 14.87 22.86 -2.96
N LYS A 406 13.58 23.16 -3.10
CA LYS A 406 12.60 23.06 -2.00
C LYS A 406 12.34 21.60 -1.61
N GLN A 407 13.04 21.07 -0.60
CA GLN A 407 12.89 19.69 -0.15
C GLN A 407 11.46 19.42 0.36
N GLY A 408 10.74 18.52 -0.32
CA GLY A 408 9.31 18.23 -0.07
C GLY A 408 8.36 18.84 -1.12
N CYS A 409 8.86 19.67 -2.03
CA CYS A 409 8.11 20.12 -3.21
C CYS A 409 8.00 19.00 -4.26
N PRO A 410 6.79 18.69 -4.79
CA PRO A 410 6.58 17.70 -5.85
C PRO A 410 7.37 17.91 -7.15
N LEU A 411 7.69 19.15 -7.51
CA LEU A 411 8.37 19.52 -8.75
C LEU A 411 9.90 19.49 -8.61
N SER A 412 10.41 19.84 -7.44
CA SER A 412 11.83 20.10 -7.19
C SER A 412 12.76 18.93 -7.48
N GLY A 413 12.34 17.68 -7.22
CA GLY A 413 13.15 16.49 -7.54
C GLY A 413 13.35 16.27 -9.05
N LEU A 414 12.36 16.64 -9.87
CA LEU A 414 12.44 16.57 -11.33
C LEU A 414 13.40 17.64 -11.88
N LEU A 415 13.34 18.85 -11.34
CA LEU A 415 14.26 19.93 -11.71
C LEU A 415 15.71 19.59 -11.36
N PHE A 416 15.95 18.94 -10.22
CA PHE A 416 17.28 18.48 -9.83
C PHE A 416 17.84 17.43 -10.80
N ILE A 417 17.06 16.42 -11.20
CA ILE A 417 17.56 15.42 -12.17
C ILE A 417 17.78 16.01 -13.55
N MET A 418 16.97 16.99 -13.99
CA MET A 418 17.24 17.72 -15.24
C MET A 418 18.57 18.46 -15.19
N ALA A 419 18.91 19.07 -14.05
CA ALA A 419 20.15 19.84 -13.91
C ALA A 419 21.41 18.97 -13.75
N ILE A 420 21.31 17.76 -13.18
CA ILE A 420 22.45 16.83 -13.05
C ILE A 420 22.65 15.94 -14.30
N ASP A 421 21.64 15.80 -15.16
CA ASP A 421 21.67 14.87 -16.30
C ASP A 421 22.83 15.09 -17.29
N PRO A 422 23.31 16.31 -17.59
CA PRO A 422 24.48 16.49 -18.45
C PRO A 422 25.73 15.77 -17.93
N VAL A 423 25.90 15.66 -16.61
CA VAL A 423 26.99 14.88 -15.99
C VAL A 423 26.76 13.39 -16.18
N VAL A 424 25.51 12.91 -16.05
CA VAL A 424 25.15 11.50 -16.28
C VAL A 424 25.34 11.13 -17.75
N ALA A 425 24.95 12.00 -18.68
CA ALA A 425 25.16 11.85 -20.12
C ALA A 425 26.64 11.85 -20.50
N LEU A 426 27.45 12.77 -19.93
CA LEU A 426 28.91 12.81 -20.12
C LEU A 426 29.58 11.51 -19.65
N LEU A 427 29.19 10.98 -18.49
CA LEU A 427 29.76 9.75 -17.92
C LEU A 427 29.34 8.49 -18.69
N GLN A 428 28.13 8.48 -19.26
CA GLN A 428 27.66 7.39 -20.12
C GLN A 428 28.33 7.43 -21.50
N GLY A 429 28.47 8.62 -22.08
CA GLY A 429 28.97 8.82 -23.44
C GLY A 429 28.16 8.03 -24.47
N GLU A 430 28.83 7.54 -25.51
CA GLU A 430 28.25 6.69 -26.55
C GLU A 430 28.17 5.19 -26.15
N SER A 431 28.35 4.87 -24.87
CA SER A 431 28.39 3.47 -24.44
C SER A 431 27.00 2.82 -24.49
N ALA A 432 26.91 1.64 -25.09
CA ALA A 432 25.69 0.81 -25.06
C ALA A 432 25.48 0.14 -23.68
N ASP A 433 26.55 -0.19 -22.96
CA ASP A 433 26.48 -0.68 -21.58
C ASP A 433 26.45 0.50 -20.59
N HIS A 434 25.72 0.36 -19.48
CA HIS A 434 25.68 1.40 -18.44
C HIS A 434 27.02 1.54 -17.70
N LYS A 435 27.71 2.66 -17.95
CA LYS A 435 28.90 3.09 -17.22
C LYS A 435 28.56 3.88 -15.95
N VAL A 436 27.36 4.46 -15.88
CA VAL A 436 26.84 5.15 -14.71
C VAL A 436 25.45 4.64 -14.37
N LEU A 437 25.22 4.35 -13.09
CA LEU A 437 23.92 3.97 -12.53
C LEU A 437 23.49 5.10 -11.61
N ALA A 438 22.73 6.06 -12.15
CA ALA A 438 22.33 7.27 -11.45
C ALA A 438 20.93 7.15 -10.84
N PHE A 439 20.78 7.53 -9.58
CA PHE A 439 19.50 7.59 -8.89
C PHE A 439 19.40 8.88 -8.09
N ALA A 440 18.94 9.95 -8.75
CA ALA A 440 19.05 11.32 -8.28
C ALA A 440 20.54 11.71 -8.05
N ASP A 441 20.93 11.93 -6.80
CA ASP A 441 22.29 12.28 -6.36
C ASP A 441 23.18 11.07 -6.05
N ASP A 442 22.62 9.87 -5.86
CA ASP A 442 23.39 8.63 -5.74
C ASP A 442 23.96 8.24 -7.12
N LEU A 443 25.28 8.32 -7.31
CA LEU A 443 25.96 7.91 -8.54
C LEU A 443 26.85 6.68 -8.29
N CYS A 444 26.66 5.62 -9.09
CA CYS A 444 27.55 4.46 -9.12
C CYS A 444 28.21 4.33 -10.50
N LEU A 445 29.53 4.46 -10.55
CA LEU A 445 30.35 4.36 -11.77
C LEU A 445 30.85 2.93 -11.97
N VAL A 446 30.94 2.50 -13.22
CA VAL A 446 31.34 1.15 -13.64
C VAL A 446 32.33 1.24 -14.80
N ALA A 447 33.50 0.61 -14.65
CA ALA A 447 34.59 0.64 -15.62
C ALA A 447 35.28 -0.73 -15.78
N ASN A 448 35.99 -0.91 -16.89
CA ASN A 448 36.75 -2.11 -17.24
C ASN A 448 38.22 -2.05 -16.79
N SER A 449 38.70 -0.88 -16.36
CA SER A 449 40.07 -0.70 -15.89
C SER A 449 40.16 0.35 -14.78
N THR A 450 41.28 0.34 -14.07
CA THR A 450 41.59 1.34 -13.04
C THR A 450 41.71 2.74 -13.64
N THR A 451 42.37 2.86 -14.78
CA THR A 451 42.51 4.14 -15.52
C THR A 451 41.15 4.69 -15.94
N GLU A 452 40.28 3.85 -16.51
CA GLU A 452 38.94 4.26 -16.93
C GLU A 452 38.09 4.71 -15.72
N LEU A 453 38.13 4.00 -14.59
CA LEU A 453 37.38 4.44 -13.41
C LEU A 453 37.90 5.77 -12.85
N GLN A 454 39.22 5.96 -12.79
CA GLN A 454 39.81 7.22 -12.31
C GLN A 454 39.38 8.39 -13.22
N VAL A 455 39.46 8.24 -14.54
CA VAL A 455 38.96 9.23 -15.50
C VAL A 455 37.46 9.51 -15.30
N SER A 456 36.64 8.49 -15.05
CA SER A 456 35.22 8.70 -14.74
C SER A 456 34.97 9.41 -13.40
N ILE A 457 35.77 9.16 -12.37
CA ILE A 457 35.70 9.88 -11.08
C ILE A 457 36.06 11.36 -11.27
N ASP A 458 37.14 11.64 -12.00
CA ASP A 458 37.61 12.99 -12.26
C ASP A 458 36.62 13.77 -13.15
N ALA A 459 36.05 13.13 -14.17
CA ALA A 459 34.99 13.70 -15.01
C ALA A 459 33.70 13.98 -14.22
N ALA A 460 33.27 13.04 -13.35
CA ALA A 460 32.12 13.23 -12.47
C ALA A 460 32.36 14.41 -11.52
N HIS A 461 33.54 14.49 -10.91
CA HIS A 461 33.92 15.59 -10.04
C HIS A 461 33.92 16.94 -10.77
N HIS A 462 34.52 17.01 -11.97
CA HIS A 462 34.57 18.24 -12.77
C HIS A 462 33.17 18.70 -13.20
N GLY A 463 32.35 17.80 -13.74
CA GLY A 463 30.98 18.10 -14.16
C GLY A 463 30.07 18.54 -13.01
N LEU A 464 30.16 17.88 -11.85
CA LEU A 464 29.44 18.30 -10.64
C LEU A 464 29.92 19.67 -10.14
N SER A 465 31.23 19.93 -10.19
CA SER A 465 31.79 21.23 -9.75
C SER A 465 31.31 22.39 -10.63
N LYS A 466 31.15 22.18 -11.94
CA LYS A 466 30.48 23.15 -12.84
C LYS A 466 29.05 23.47 -12.40
N LEU A 467 28.33 22.48 -11.87
CA LEU A 467 26.97 22.65 -11.32
C LEU A 467 26.94 23.19 -9.87
N GLY A 468 28.08 23.61 -9.31
CA GLY A 468 28.17 24.05 -7.91
C GLY A 468 28.03 22.92 -6.87
N LEU A 469 28.15 21.66 -7.30
CA LEU A 469 28.04 20.47 -6.46
C LEU A 469 29.42 19.89 -6.12
N GLN A 470 29.56 19.33 -4.91
CA GLN A 470 30.82 18.75 -4.44
C GLN A 470 30.64 17.30 -4.00
N LEU A 471 31.66 16.47 -4.20
CA LEU A 471 31.68 15.07 -3.77
C LEU A 471 32.28 14.90 -2.38
N ASN A 472 31.85 13.88 -1.64
CA ASN A 472 32.29 13.59 -0.27
C ASN A 472 33.22 12.37 -0.22
N ALA A 473 34.53 12.55 -0.40
CA ALA A 473 35.51 11.46 -0.44
C ALA A 473 35.40 10.46 0.73
N ALA A 474 35.08 10.94 1.94
CA ALA A 474 34.95 10.11 3.15
C ALA A 474 33.69 9.21 3.19
N LYS A 475 32.70 9.46 2.32
CA LYS A 475 31.49 8.63 2.15
C LYS A 475 31.50 7.84 0.84
N CYS A 476 32.27 8.29 -0.15
CA CYS A 476 32.54 7.55 -1.36
C CYS A 476 33.30 6.24 -1.06
N ALA A 477 33.07 5.22 -1.88
CA ALA A 477 33.77 3.94 -1.80
C ALA A 477 34.08 3.40 -3.19
N SER A 478 35.03 2.47 -3.29
CA SER A 478 35.44 1.84 -4.54
C SER A 478 35.71 0.34 -4.40
N LEU A 479 35.51 -0.42 -5.46
CA LEU A 479 35.78 -1.85 -5.55
C LEU A 479 36.56 -2.14 -6.83
N HIS A 480 37.63 -2.94 -6.74
CA HIS A 480 38.36 -3.45 -7.90
C HIS A 480 38.41 -4.98 -7.83
N ILE A 481 37.66 -5.64 -8.71
CA ILE A 481 37.72 -7.10 -8.93
C ILE A 481 38.78 -7.39 -9.98
N SER A 482 39.67 -8.33 -9.70
CA SER A 482 40.79 -8.66 -10.59
C SER A 482 40.42 -9.67 -11.69
N GLY A 483 40.94 -9.42 -12.89
CA GLY A 483 40.92 -10.33 -14.04
C GLY A 483 41.94 -11.48 -13.99
N ARG A 484 42.60 -11.70 -12.85
CA ARG A 484 43.52 -12.83 -12.65
C ARG A 484 42.86 -13.90 -11.80
N ARG A 485 43.11 -15.18 -12.09
CA ARG A 485 42.64 -16.30 -11.27
C ARG A 485 43.62 -16.56 -10.11
N PRO A 486 43.15 -16.87 -8.89
CA PRO A 486 41.75 -16.80 -8.44
C PRO A 486 41.25 -15.35 -8.43
N VAL A 487 40.01 -15.14 -8.90
CA VAL A 487 39.39 -13.82 -8.91
C VAL A 487 39.18 -13.36 -7.47
N GLY A 488 39.62 -12.14 -7.16
CA GLY A 488 39.51 -11.55 -5.84
C GLY A 488 39.63 -10.02 -5.91
N VAL A 489 39.51 -9.38 -4.76
CA VAL A 489 39.53 -7.91 -4.63
C VAL A 489 40.96 -7.38 -4.54
N ARG A 490 41.21 -6.19 -5.10
CA ARG A 490 42.48 -5.47 -5.03
C ARG A 490 42.36 -4.23 -4.14
N ASP A 491 43.36 -3.97 -3.28
CA ASP A 491 43.56 -2.68 -2.61
C ASP A 491 44.07 -1.64 -3.61
N THR A 492 43.20 -1.24 -4.54
CA THR A 492 43.48 -0.17 -5.51
C THR A 492 42.89 1.12 -5.00
N ARG A 493 43.75 2.13 -4.86
CA ARG A 493 43.38 3.45 -4.37
C ARG A 493 43.00 4.34 -5.53
N PHE A 494 41.73 4.72 -5.58
CA PHE A 494 41.21 5.76 -6.44
C PHE A 494 41.21 7.08 -5.68
N LEU A 495 41.47 8.19 -6.37
CA LEU A 495 41.61 9.51 -5.77
C LEU A 495 40.46 10.42 -6.22
N LEU A 496 39.98 11.24 -5.30
CA LEU A 496 39.06 12.35 -5.55
C LEU A 496 39.74 13.61 -5.03
N GLN A 497 40.20 14.49 -5.93
CA GLN A 497 41.02 15.66 -5.59
C GLN A 497 42.23 15.31 -4.68
N GLY A 498 42.89 14.17 -4.94
CA GLY A 498 44.01 13.66 -4.12
C GLY A 498 43.60 12.97 -2.81
N SER A 499 42.34 13.04 -2.38
CA SER A 499 41.83 12.28 -1.23
C SER A 499 41.47 10.85 -1.66
N PRO A 500 41.94 9.79 -0.98
CA PRO A 500 41.61 8.42 -1.35
C PRO A 500 40.15 8.08 -1.05
N LEU A 501 39.49 7.41 -1.99
CA LEU A 501 38.21 6.74 -1.74
C LEU A 501 38.45 5.50 -0.87
N ARG A 502 37.46 5.08 -0.08
CA ARG A 502 37.57 3.83 0.70
C ARG A 502 37.55 2.62 -0.27
N PRO A 503 38.63 1.83 -0.37
CA PRO A 503 38.55 0.54 -1.06
C PRO A 503 37.77 -0.45 -0.18
N LEU A 504 36.81 -1.16 -0.79
CA LEU A 504 36.16 -2.29 -0.15
C LEU A 504 37.09 -3.51 -0.17
N ALA A 505 37.17 -4.24 0.93
CA ALA A 505 37.80 -5.56 0.96
C ALA A 505 36.82 -6.70 0.60
N GLU A 506 37.34 -7.92 0.43
CA GLU A 506 36.50 -9.11 0.34
C GLU A 506 35.68 -9.32 1.63
N GLY A 507 34.40 -9.65 1.50
CA GLY A 507 33.45 -9.74 2.60
C GLY A 507 32.79 -8.41 3.00
N GLU A 508 33.38 -7.26 2.64
CA GLU A 508 32.77 -5.95 2.85
C GLU A 508 31.72 -5.60 1.77
N ALA A 509 30.89 -4.60 2.07
CA ALA A 509 29.90 -4.07 1.14
C ALA A 509 29.74 -2.55 1.25
N ALA A 510 29.44 -1.93 0.12
CA ALA A 510 28.79 -0.62 0.05
C ALA A 510 27.26 -0.81 0.08
N THR A 511 26.56 0.15 0.69
CA THR A 511 25.10 0.20 0.62
C THR A 511 24.68 1.05 -0.57
N PHE A 512 24.13 0.43 -1.61
CA PHE A 512 23.64 1.10 -2.82
C PHE A 512 22.13 0.89 -2.95
N LEU A 513 21.35 1.97 -2.88
CA LEU A 513 19.87 1.96 -3.01
C LEU A 513 19.16 0.96 -2.06
N GLY A 514 19.76 0.73 -0.89
CA GLY A 514 19.28 -0.20 0.15
C GLY A 514 19.71 -1.67 -0.04
N ALA A 515 20.44 -2.00 -1.10
CA ALA A 515 21.12 -3.29 -1.25
C ALA A 515 22.57 -3.21 -0.73
N GLN A 516 23.09 -4.33 -0.22
CA GLN A 516 24.53 -4.50 0.02
C GLN A 516 25.18 -5.01 -1.26
N VAL A 517 26.23 -4.33 -1.74
CA VAL A 517 26.97 -4.70 -2.97
C VAL A 517 28.48 -4.67 -2.69
N GLY A 518 29.19 -5.66 -3.23
CA GLY A 518 30.56 -6.00 -2.86
C GLY A 518 30.93 -7.40 -3.36
N PHE A 519 32.07 -7.94 -2.92
CA PHE A 519 32.56 -9.26 -3.32
C PHE A 519 32.53 -10.23 -2.13
N ASN A 520 31.86 -11.38 -2.30
CA ASN A 520 31.66 -12.41 -1.27
C ASN A 520 31.11 -11.86 0.08
N ILE A 521 30.19 -10.89 -0.01
CA ILE A 521 29.59 -10.17 1.13
C ILE A 521 29.02 -11.12 2.20
N VAL A 522 29.30 -10.84 3.47
CA VAL A 522 28.56 -11.42 4.60
C VAL A 522 27.44 -10.45 5.01
N PRO A 523 26.14 -10.80 4.86
CA PRO A 523 25.05 -9.91 5.24
C PRO A 523 25.01 -9.65 6.76
N PRO A 524 24.82 -8.40 7.22
CA PRO A 524 24.67 -8.11 8.64
C PRO A 524 23.37 -8.71 9.20
N LEU A 525 23.51 -9.64 10.16
CA LEU A 525 22.41 -10.39 10.80
C LEU A 525 21.36 -9.52 11.52
N SER A 526 21.65 -8.23 11.77
CA SER A 526 20.77 -7.32 12.52
C SER A 526 19.40 -7.12 11.86
N THR A 527 19.36 -7.14 10.53
CA THR A 527 18.20 -6.70 9.74
C THR A 527 16.96 -7.61 9.86
N LEU A 528 17.11 -8.95 10.02
CA LEU A 528 15.94 -9.84 10.17
C LEU A 528 15.33 -9.73 11.58
N ALA A 529 16.17 -9.56 12.60
CA ALA A 529 15.71 -9.38 13.98
C ALA A 529 14.95 -8.06 14.15
N GLU A 530 15.43 -6.98 13.52
CA GLU A 530 14.74 -5.68 13.45
C GLU A 530 13.35 -5.79 12.80
N ILE A 531 13.21 -6.53 11.69
CA ILE A 531 11.91 -6.77 11.05
C ILE A 531 10.95 -7.49 12.00
N ILE A 532 11.41 -8.54 12.69
CA ILE A 532 10.61 -9.28 13.67
C ILE A 532 10.16 -8.37 14.82
N ASP A 533 11.07 -7.57 15.38
CA ASP A 533 10.78 -6.63 16.46
C ASP A 533 9.75 -5.56 16.04
N ILE A 534 9.88 -4.95 14.86
CA ILE A 534 8.90 -4.00 14.31
C ILE A 534 7.50 -4.64 14.23
N GLY A 535 7.40 -5.87 13.70
CA GLY A 535 6.13 -6.59 13.62
C GLY A 535 5.53 -6.89 14.99
N LEU A 536 6.36 -7.32 15.95
CA LEU A 536 5.94 -7.63 17.31
C LEU A 536 5.50 -6.38 18.09
N ARG A 537 6.23 -5.26 18.00
CA ARG A 537 5.86 -3.98 18.64
C ARG A 537 4.49 -3.52 18.18
N ILE A 538 4.20 -3.58 16.87
CA ILE A 538 2.88 -3.22 16.34
C ILE A 538 1.80 -4.19 16.84
N ALA A 539 2.02 -5.51 16.76
CA ALA A 539 1.05 -6.52 17.16
C ALA A 539 0.74 -6.51 18.68
N ARG A 540 1.70 -6.10 19.51
CA ARG A 540 1.58 -6.03 20.98
C ARG A 540 1.17 -4.64 21.51
N SER A 541 1.23 -3.58 20.69
CA SER A 541 0.93 -2.19 21.06
C SER A 541 -0.47 -1.96 21.66
N MET A 542 -0.66 -0.84 22.38
CA MET A 542 -1.95 -0.47 22.98
C MET A 542 -3.01 0.07 21.98
N LEU A 543 -2.75 -0.07 20.67
CA LEU A 543 -3.74 0.15 19.62
C LEU A 543 -4.94 -0.81 19.75
N ALA A 544 -6.09 -0.35 19.27
CA ALA A 544 -7.30 -1.16 19.14
C ALA A 544 -7.04 -2.39 18.24
N PRO A 545 -7.74 -3.53 18.41
CA PRO A 545 -7.46 -4.75 17.65
C PRO A 545 -7.44 -4.54 16.13
N TRP A 546 -8.46 -3.89 15.57
CA TRP A 546 -8.50 -3.54 14.14
C TRP A 546 -7.42 -2.54 13.73
N GLN A 547 -7.03 -1.60 14.61
CA GLN A 547 -5.93 -0.67 14.34
C GLN A 547 -4.57 -1.37 14.29
N ARG A 548 -4.33 -2.40 15.10
CA ARG A 548 -3.11 -3.24 14.99
C ARG A 548 -3.06 -3.94 13.63
N ILE A 549 -4.18 -4.49 13.19
CA ILE A 549 -4.30 -5.17 11.89
C ILE A 549 -4.13 -4.18 10.72
N ASP A 550 -4.75 -3.00 10.78
CA ASP A 550 -4.54 -1.92 9.80
C ASP A 550 -3.08 -1.45 9.79
N ALA A 551 -2.43 -1.32 10.95
CA ALA A 551 -1.03 -0.91 11.05
C ALA A 551 -0.07 -1.94 10.44
N LEU A 552 -0.28 -3.24 10.71
CA LEU A 552 0.49 -4.31 10.07
C LEU A 552 0.33 -4.28 8.54
N LYS A 553 -0.90 -4.14 8.03
CA LYS A 553 -1.22 -4.07 6.60
C LYS A 553 -0.69 -2.80 5.90
N THR A 554 -0.68 -1.67 6.62
CA THR A 554 -0.36 -0.35 6.05
C THR A 554 1.11 0.02 6.16
N PHE A 555 1.83 -0.48 7.18
CA PHE A 555 3.22 -0.07 7.44
C PHE A 555 4.20 -1.26 7.44
N PHE A 556 3.90 -2.34 8.16
CA PHE A 556 4.83 -3.47 8.31
C PHE A 556 4.99 -4.27 7.01
N TYR A 557 3.92 -4.85 6.46
CA TYR A 557 4.04 -5.65 5.23
C TYR A 557 4.52 -4.85 4.00
N PRO A 558 4.21 -3.55 3.84
CA PRO A 558 4.82 -2.74 2.79
C PRO A 558 6.32 -2.49 2.98
N SER A 559 6.84 -2.38 4.21
CA SER A 559 8.27 -2.11 4.44
C SER A 559 9.19 -3.26 4.06
N THR A 560 8.68 -4.51 4.05
CA THR A 560 9.47 -5.69 3.65
C THR A 560 9.62 -5.87 2.14
N VAL A 561 8.77 -5.22 1.33
CA VAL A 561 8.68 -5.48 -0.13
C VAL A 561 10.00 -5.22 -0.86
N HIS A 562 10.74 -4.17 -0.48
CA HIS A 562 12.03 -3.86 -1.11
C HIS A 562 13.04 -5.00 -0.94
N LEU A 563 13.17 -5.50 0.29
CA LEU A 563 14.07 -6.61 0.64
C LEU A 563 13.64 -7.93 -0.01
N GLN A 564 12.33 -8.16 -0.13
CA GLN A 564 11.76 -9.32 -0.83
C GLN A 564 12.08 -9.30 -2.34
N ARG A 565 11.93 -8.15 -3.00
CA ARG A 565 12.24 -7.98 -4.43
C ARG A 565 13.73 -8.19 -4.71
N LEU A 566 14.59 -7.52 -3.93
CA LEU A 566 16.04 -7.69 -3.97
C LEU A 566 16.45 -9.14 -3.67
N GLY A 567 15.68 -9.87 -2.87
CA GLY A 567 15.97 -11.26 -2.49
C GLY A 567 17.00 -11.38 -1.37
N VAL A 568 17.08 -10.37 -0.50
CA VAL A 568 18.05 -10.29 0.61
C VAL A 568 17.95 -11.48 1.56
N PHE A 569 16.73 -12.01 1.76
CA PHE A 569 16.48 -13.18 2.60
C PHE A 569 15.81 -14.31 1.81
N PRO A 570 16.17 -15.57 2.05
CA PRO A 570 15.48 -16.74 1.50
C PRO A 570 14.05 -16.86 2.05
N LYS A 571 13.20 -17.62 1.34
CA LYS A 571 11.81 -17.89 1.74
C LYS A 571 11.67 -18.48 3.16
N THR A 572 12.64 -19.25 3.61
CA THR A 572 12.69 -19.85 4.96
C THR A 572 12.71 -18.81 6.07
N ASP A 573 13.41 -17.69 5.85
CA ASP A 573 13.54 -16.62 6.84
C ASP A 573 12.25 -15.81 6.91
N TRP A 574 11.64 -15.51 5.77
CA TRP A 574 10.30 -14.91 5.72
C TRP A 574 9.24 -15.82 6.38
N ALA A 575 9.35 -17.14 6.21
CA ALA A 575 8.48 -18.11 6.88
C ALA A 575 8.69 -18.14 8.41
N ARG A 576 9.91 -17.85 8.89
CA ARG A 576 10.20 -17.66 10.32
C ARG A 576 9.56 -16.37 10.86
N VAL A 577 9.54 -15.28 10.09
CA VAL A 577 8.78 -14.07 10.47
C VAL A 577 7.29 -14.37 10.54
N ASP A 578 6.73 -15.07 9.55
CA ASP A 578 5.32 -15.49 9.54
C ASP A 578 4.95 -16.39 10.73
N SER A 579 5.81 -17.34 11.11
CA SER A 579 5.55 -18.25 12.23
C SER A 579 5.60 -17.55 13.59
N ILE A 580 6.47 -16.54 13.76
CA ILE A 580 6.57 -15.72 14.98
C ILE A 580 5.39 -14.75 15.12
N LEU A 581 4.94 -14.13 14.02
CA LEU A 581 3.83 -13.16 14.07
C LEU A 581 2.44 -13.81 14.11
N ARG A 582 2.26 -15.00 13.53
CA ARG A 582 0.95 -15.68 13.45
C ARG A 582 0.26 -15.86 14.82
N PRO A 583 0.92 -16.27 15.93
CA PRO A 583 0.31 -16.34 17.25
C PRO A 583 -0.22 -14.98 17.76
N GLU A 584 0.54 -13.90 17.58
CA GLU A 584 0.13 -12.55 18.02
C GLU A 584 -1.02 -12.00 17.18
N ILE A 585 -1.06 -12.32 15.88
CA ILE A 585 -2.18 -12.00 14.99
C ILE A 585 -3.43 -12.79 15.41
N LYS A 586 -3.31 -14.11 15.67
CA LYS A 586 -4.43 -14.92 16.21
C LYS A 586 -4.94 -14.36 17.55
N LYS A 587 -4.03 -14.02 18.48
CA LYS A 587 -4.34 -13.39 19.76
C LYS A 587 -5.07 -12.05 19.59
N THR A 588 -4.67 -11.24 18.59
CA THR A 588 -5.35 -9.97 18.26
C THR A 588 -6.81 -10.23 17.85
N PHE A 589 -7.06 -11.20 16.96
CA PHE A 589 -8.40 -11.66 16.56
C PHE A 589 -9.14 -12.49 17.62
N TYR A 590 -8.53 -12.74 18.79
CA TYR A 590 -9.02 -13.63 19.84
C TYR A 590 -9.23 -15.09 19.38
N LEU A 591 -8.57 -15.53 18.31
CA LEU A 591 -8.72 -16.86 17.71
C LEU A 591 -7.82 -17.92 18.39
N PRO A 592 -8.29 -19.18 18.52
CA PRO A 592 -7.49 -20.26 19.10
C PRO A 592 -6.57 -20.94 18.06
N GLN A 593 -5.76 -21.92 18.49
CA GLN A 593 -4.78 -22.61 17.64
C GLN A 593 -5.44 -23.34 16.46
N GLU A 594 -6.63 -23.89 16.67
CA GLU A 594 -7.42 -24.70 15.72
C GLU A 594 -8.14 -23.84 14.66
N ALA A 595 -8.09 -22.51 14.78
CA ALA A 595 -8.67 -21.61 13.79
C ALA A 595 -7.97 -21.75 12.43
N SER A 596 -8.77 -22.01 11.39
CA SER A 596 -8.38 -22.13 10.00
C SER A 596 -7.48 -20.97 9.57
N GLY A 597 -6.29 -21.26 9.04
CA GLY A 597 -5.33 -20.24 8.60
C GLY A 597 -5.86 -19.44 7.42
N GLU A 598 -6.69 -20.05 6.60
CA GLU A 598 -7.39 -19.48 5.47
C GLU A 598 -8.29 -18.30 5.88
N TYR A 599 -8.83 -18.29 7.11
CA TYR A 599 -9.58 -17.13 7.61
C TYR A 599 -8.68 -15.90 7.85
N LEU A 600 -7.42 -16.12 8.22
CA LEU A 600 -6.44 -15.04 8.36
C LEU A 600 -6.00 -14.52 6.98
N TYR A 601 -5.65 -15.44 6.08
CA TYR A 601 -4.93 -15.14 4.83
C TYR A 601 -5.83 -15.01 3.59
N GLY A 602 -7.13 -15.31 3.69
CA GLY A 602 -8.12 -15.16 2.63
C GLY A 602 -8.49 -13.69 2.32
N SER A 603 -9.31 -13.49 1.30
CA SER A 603 -9.72 -12.18 0.79
C SER A 603 -10.72 -11.47 1.71
N THR A 604 -10.49 -10.18 1.97
CA THR A 604 -11.47 -9.32 2.67
C THR A 604 -12.76 -9.15 1.88
N LYS A 605 -12.74 -9.34 0.54
CA LYS A 605 -13.95 -9.36 -0.29
C LYS A 605 -14.87 -10.55 0.04
N ARG A 606 -14.33 -11.62 0.61
CA ARG A 606 -15.02 -12.86 1.05
C ARG A 606 -15.13 -12.93 2.59
N GLY A 607 -15.06 -11.80 3.29
CA GLY A 607 -15.19 -11.73 4.75
C GLY A 607 -14.01 -12.25 5.58
N CYS A 608 -12.90 -12.64 4.94
CA CYS A 608 -11.68 -13.08 5.61
C CYS A 608 -10.80 -11.88 6.05
N CYS A 609 -9.76 -12.15 6.82
CA CYS A 609 -8.96 -11.09 7.45
C CYS A 609 -7.94 -10.41 6.53
N GLY A 610 -7.56 -10.97 5.38
CA GLY A 610 -6.62 -10.34 4.42
C GLY A 610 -5.20 -10.10 4.92
N ILE A 611 -4.75 -10.86 5.92
CA ILE A 611 -3.37 -10.86 6.41
C ILE A 611 -2.43 -11.37 5.31
N ARG A 612 -1.20 -10.86 5.24
CA ARG A 612 -0.22 -11.33 4.26
C ARG A 612 0.66 -12.43 4.85
N VAL A 613 1.18 -13.28 3.97
CA VAL A 613 2.18 -14.31 4.28
C VAL A 613 3.48 -13.85 3.61
N LEU A 614 4.48 -13.45 4.40
CA LEU A 614 5.75 -12.90 3.90
C LEU A 614 6.52 -13.92 3.05
N ALA A 615 6.46 -15.20 3.37
CA ALA A 615 7.08 -16.26 2.59
C ALA A 615 6.45 -16.45 1.20
N GLU A 616 5.17 -16.12 1.06
CA GLU A 616 4.48 -16.09 -0.23
C GLU A 616 4.73 -14.78 -0.96
N ASP A 617 4.63 -13.64 -0.27
CA ASP A 617 4.97 -12.32 -0.82
C ASP A 617 6.41 -12.29 -1.35
N SER A 618 7.35 -13.05 -0.78
CA SER A 618 8.72 -13.17 -1.33
C SER A 618 8.80 -13.94 -2.65
N ASP A 619 7.96 -14.98 -2.84
CA ASP A 619 7.86 -15.67 -4.13
C ASP A 619 7.19 -14.78 -5.18
N ILE A 620 6.09 -14.12 -4.81
CA ILE A 620 5.37 -13.17 -5.67
C ILE A 620 6.30 -12.02 -6.09
N ALA A 621 7.12 -11.51 -5.17
CA ALA A 621 8.11 -10.48 -5.44
C ALA A 621 9.24 -10.96 -6.35
N ALA A 622 9.65 -12.23 -6.28
CA ALA A 622 10.65 -12.80 -7.19
C ALA A 622 10.12 -12.89 -8.63
N VAL A 623 8.88 -13.35 -8.81
CA VAL A 623 8.21 -13.38 -10.14
C VAL A 623 8.02 -11.97 -10.70
N ASP A 624 7.45 -11.04 -9.93
CA ASP A 624 7.26 -9.64 -10.34
C ASP A 624 8.58 -8.95 -10.69
N SER A 625 9.65 -9.23 -9.94
CA SER A 625 10.95 -8.57 -10.16
C SER A 625 11.75 -9.19 -11.31
N ALA A 626 11.53 -10.46 -11.65
CA ALA A 626 12.04 -11.03 -12.91
C ALA A 626 11.28 -10.49 -14.13
N PHE A 627 9.94 -10.39 -14.05
CA PHE A 627 9.09 -9.88 -15.13
C PHE A 627 9.35 -8.38 -15.39
N LYS A 628 9.50 -7.67 -14.28
CA LYS A 628 10.54 -6.68 -13.97
C LYS A 628 11.55 -6.32 -15.06
N LEU A 629 12.48 -7.23 -15.28
CA LEU A 629 13.66 -6.94 -16.09
C LEU A 629 13.32 -7.14 -17.57
N PHE A 630 12.69 -8.26 -17.91
CA PHE A 630 12.20 -8.54 -19.28
C PHE A 630 11.32 -7.44 -19.89
N THR A 631 10.45 -6.81 -19.09
CA THR A 631 9.52 -5.78 -19.59
C THR A 631 9.95 -4.35 -19.30
N SER A 632 11.24 -4.15 -18.99
CA SER A 632 11.86 -2.84 -18.71
C SER A 632 11.55 -1.81 -19.83
N PRO A 633 11.36 -0.52 -19.49
CA PRO A 633 11.36 0.57 -20.48
C PRO A 633 12.76 0.87 -21.04
N ASP A 634 13.79 0.65 -20.22
CA ASP A 634 15.20 0.69 -20.57
C ASP A 634 15.56 -0.60 -21.31
N GLN A 635 16.01 -0.45 -22.56
CA GLN A 635 16.23 -1.54 -23.50
C GLN A 635 17.45 -2.37 -23.13
N ARG A 636 18.56 -1.76 -22.70
CA ARG A 636 19.78 -2.49 -22.36
C ARG A 636 19.55 -3.39 -21.13
N VAL A 637 18.77 -2.93 -20.15
CA VAL A 637 18.35 -3.76 -19.01
C VAL A 637 17.45 -4.92 -19.45
N ALA A 638 16.57 -4.74 -20.44
CA ALA A 638 15.74 -5.84 -20.95
C ALA A 638 16.56 -6.89 -21.70
N GLU A 639 17.53 -6.45 -22.51
CA GLU A 639 18.43 -7.31 -23.29
C GLU A 639 19.38 -8.12 -22.39
N ASP A 640 20.14 -7.48 -21.50
CA ASP A 640 21.06 -8.19 -20.59
C ASP A 640 20.31 -9.11 -19.61
N ALA A 641 19.04 -8.80 -19.30
CA ALA A 641 18.17 -9.69 -18.56
C ALA A 641 17.77 -10.95 -19.36
N ALA A 642 17.45 -10.80 -20.65
CA ALA A 642 17.19 -11.92 -21.54
C ALA A 642 18.45 -12.79 -21.74
N GLU A 643 19.60 -12.17 -22.07
CA GLU A 643 20.92 -12.82 -22.14
C GLU A 643 21.19 -13.65 -20.87
N HIS A 644 20.95 -13.07 -19.69
CA HIS A 644 21.23 -13.72 -18.41
C HIS A 644 20.24 -14.86 -18.10
N ALA A 645 18.96 -14.72 -18.46
CA ALA A 645 17.99 -15.81 -18.32
C ALA A 645 18.33 -17.00 -19.23
N GLU A 646 18.80 -16.71 -20.45
CA GLU A 646 19.32 -17.69 -21.40
C GLU A 646 20.57 -18.39 -20.85
N GLU A 647 21.58 -17.64 -20.39
CA GLU A 647 22.80 -18.18 -19.76
C GLU A 647 22.51 -19.12 -18.57
N VAL A 648 21.58 -18.74 -17.69
CA VAL A 648 21.21 -19.59 -16.53
C VAL A 648 20.46 -20.84 -16.98
N THR A 649 19.62 -20.74 -18.02
CA THR A 649 18.93 -21.90 -18.61
C THR A 649 19.94 -22.83 -19.28
N LYS A 650 20.85 -22.30 -20.09
CA LYS A 650 21.99 -23.01 -20.70
C LYS A 650 22.85 -23.76 -19.68
N ARG A 651 23.22 -23.11 -18.57
CA ARG A 651 23.96 -23.75 -17.46
C ARG A 651 23.16 -24.89 -16.80
N ARG A 652 21.82 -24.85 -16.84
CA ARG A 652 20.95 -25.91 -16.30
C ARG A 652 20.82 -27.10 -17.26
N ILE A 653 20.67 -26.86 -18.57
CA ILE A 653 20.42 -27.92 -19.56
C ILE A 653 21.67 -28.38 -20.34
N SER A 654 22.81 -27.72 -20.13
CA SER A 654 24.11 -28.00 -20.79
C SER A 654 24.11 -27.92 -22.32
N LYS A 655 23.14 -27.21 -22.92
CA LYS A 655 23.05 -26.89 -24.36
C LYS A 655 22.48 -25.48 -24.54
N GLU A 656 22.56 -24.92 -25.75
CA GLU A 656 21.85 -23.68 -26.09
C GLU A 656 20.32 -23.89 -25.96
N PRO A 657 19.61 -23.07 -25.18
CA PRO A 657 18.17 -23.16 -25.03
C PRO A 657 17.43 -22.36 -26.12
N SER A 658 16.33 -22.91 -26.62
CA SER A 658 15.33 -22.12 -27.32
C SER A 658 14.61 -21.14 -26.39
N ILE A 659 14.01 -20.07 -26.93
CA ILE A 659 13.22 -19.11 -26.14
C ILE A 659 12.06 -19.78 -25.39
N HIS A 660 11.48 -20.84 -25.97
CA HIS A 660 10.49 -21.69 -25.33
C HIS A 660 11.08 -22.44 -24.11
N GLU A 661 12.29 -23.00 -24.22
CA GLU A 661 12.97 -23.63 -23.09
C GLU A 661 13.31 -22.61 -21.98
N VAL A 662 13.66 -21.36 -22.30
CA VAL A 662 13.83 -20.31 -21.27
C VAL A 662 12.48 -20.02 -20.57
N GLY A 663 11.37 -19.96 -21.32
CA GLY A 663 10.02 -19.83 -20.77
C GLY A 663 9.61 -21.01 -19.88
N ALA A 664 9.87 -22.25 -20.31
CA ALA A 664 9.63 -23.47 -19.55
C ALA A 664 10.51 -23.55 -18.29
N TYR A 665 11.77 -23.10 -18.38
CA TYR A 665 12.67 -22.97 -17.25
C TYR A 665 12.10 -22.02 -16.20
N LEU A 666 11.69 -20.80 -16.58
CA LEU A 666 11.08 -19.85 -15.64
C LEU A 666 9.71 -20.33 -15.13
N SER A 667 8.97 -21.11 -15.91
CA SER A 667 7.71 -21.76 -15.53
C SER A 667 7.84 -22.90 -14.51
N GLY A 668 9.07 -23.28 -14.13
CA GLY A 668 9.28 -24.32 -13.12
C GLY A 668 9.19 -25.76 -13.63
N GLU A 669 9.25 -25.98 -14.95
CA GLU A 669 9.11 -27.31 -15.55
C GLU A 669 10.36 -28.17 -15.34
N ASP A 670 10.20 -29.37 -14.79
CA ASP A 670 11.29 -30.32 -14.51
C ASP A 670 11.30 -31.52 -15.47
N GLU A 671 10.44 -31.55 -16.48
CA GLU A 671 10.27 -32.65 -17.43
C GLU A 671 11.14 -32.50 -18.70
N GLY A 672 11.24 -33.57 -19.49
CA GLY A 672 12.02 -33.62 -20.73
C GLY A 672 13.48 -33.19 -20.52
N VAL A 673 13.92 -32.18 -21.28
CA VAL A 673 15.30 -31.64 -21.22
C VAL A 673 15.76 -31.23 -19.83
N PHE A 674 14.85 -30.86 -18.91
CA PHE A 674 15.19 -30.49 -17.53
C PHE A 674 15.34 -31.67 -16.56
N ARG A 675 14.83 -32.86 -16.97
CA ARG A 675 15.00 -34.15 -16.29
C ARG A 675 16.28 -34.84 -16.75
N GLU A 676 16.53 -34.79 -18.06
CA GLU A 676 17.67 -35.44 -18.73
C GLU A 676 19.00 -34.76 -18.38
N ALA A 677 19.03 -33.42 -18.31
CA ALA A 677 20.24 -32.67 -18.02
C ALA A 677 20.45 -32.41 -16.51
N ARG A 678 21.63 -32.77 -16.01
CA ARG A 678 22.07 -32.54 -14.62
C ARG A 678 23.02 -31.34 -14.47
N GLY A 679 22.69 -30.20 -15.09
CA GLY A 679 23.46 -28.96 -14.92
C GLY A 679 23.42 -28.41 -13.50
N THR A 680 24.50 -27.76 -13.07
CA THR A 680 24.64 -27.17 -11.72
C THR A 680 23.75 -25.93 -11.58
N GLY A 681 22.99 -25.87 -10.49
CA GLY A 681 22.10 -24.74 -10.22
C GLY A 681 22.87 -23.50 -9.78
N VAL A 682 22.77 -22.41 -10.54
CA VAL A 682 23.34 -21.11 -10.15
C VAL A 682 22.30 -20.31 -9.36
N ALA A 683 22.67 -19.82 -8.17
CA ALA A 683 21.85 -18.91 -7.38
C ALA A 683 21.81 -17.52 -8.06
N SER A 684 20.63 -17.11 -8.55
CA SER A 684 20.43 -15.88 -9.32
C SER A 684 19.00 -15.35 -9.14
N VAL A 685 18.65 -14.21 -9.75
CA VAL A 685 17.25 -13.76 -9.82
C VAL A 685 16.38 -14.75 -10.59
N TRP A 686 16.93 -15.41 -11.62
CA TRP A 686 16.22 -16.34 -12.49
C TRP A 686 15.92 -17.68 -11.81
N SER A 687 16.88 -18.25 -11.08
CA SER A 687 16.61 -19.47 -10.31
C SER A 687 15.70 -19.22 -9.10
N ARG A 688 15.70 -18.01 -8.53
CA ARG A 688 14.65 -17.59 -7.57
C ARG A 688 13.28 -17.51 -8.24
N ALA A 689 13.17 -16.86 -9.41
CA ALA A 689 11.93 -16.71 -10.16
C ALA A 689 11.35 -18.07 -10.57
N ARG A 690 12.15 -18.98 -11.16
CA ARG A 690 11.77 -20.38 -11.45
C ARG A 690 11.18 -21.08 -10.23
N ASN A 691 11.90 -21.04 -9.12
CA ASN A 691 11.49 -21.71 -7.89
C ASN A 691 10.21 -21.12 -7.29
N ALA A 692 10.02 -19.81 -7.41
CA ALA A 692 8.78 -19.13 -7.03
C ALA A 692 7.63 -19.51 -7.96
N SER A 693 7.82 -19.43 -9.28
CA SER A 693 6.84 -19.82 -10.30
C SER A 693 6.36 -21.26 -10.15
N LYS A 694 7.26 -22.23 -9.88
CA LYS A 694 6.88 -23.61 -9.57
C LYS A 694 5.94 -23.69 -8.35
N ARG A 695 6.23 -22.94 -7.29
CA ARG A 695 5.42 -22.95 -6.05
C ARG A 695 4.11 -22.18 -6.16
N LEU A 696 4.04 -21.19 -7.05
CA LEU A 696 2.87 -20.34 -7.29
C LEU A 696 2.04 -20.78 -8.49
N ASN A 697 2.46 -21.81 -9.24
CA ASN A 697 1.88 -22.21 -10.52
C ASN A 697 1.79 -21.05 -11.54
N VAL A 698 2.87 -20.28 -11.68
CA VAL A 698 2.98 -19.19 -12.67
C VAL A 698 3.72 -19.69 -13.90
N LYS A 699 3.07 -19.61 -15.06
CA LYS A 699 3.66 -19.90 -16.37
C LYS A 699 4.19 -18.62 -17.03
N TRP A 700 5.25 -18.75 -17.80
CA TRP A 700 5.89 -17.67 -18.57
C TRP A 700 5.80 -17.98 -20.05
N SER A 701 5.40 -16.99 -20.85
CA SER A 701 5.63 -17.01 -22.30
C SER A 701 6.61 -15.89 -22.64
N LEU A 702 7.68 -16.26 -23.35
CA LEU A 702 8.71 -15.36 -23.85
C LEU A 702 8.76 -15.33 -25.38
N ASP A 703 7.88 -16.08 -26.05
CA ASP A 703 7.71 -15.99 -27.50
C ASP A 703 6.93 -14.71 -27.83
N GLY A 704 7.49 -13.85 -28.68
CA GLY A 704 7.03 -12.48 -28.88
C GLY A 704 7.18 -11.59 -27.64
N ALA A 705 6.07 -11.01 -27.16
CA ALA A 705 6.08 -10.07 -26.05
C ALA A 705 6.03 -10.80 -24.69
N PRO A 706 7.02 -10.61 -23.78
CA PRO A 706 7.05 -11.32 -22.50
C PRO A 706 5.77 -11.16 -21.68
N SER A 707 5.21 -12.28 -21.24
CA SER A 707 4.00 -12.36 -20.43
C SER A 707 4.08 -13.45 -19.36
N VAL A 708 3.33 -13.26 -18.27
CA VAL A 708 3.16 -14.28 -17.22
C VAL A 708 1.68 -14.58 -17.01
N THR A 709 1.37 -15.87 -16.85
CA THR A 709 0.01 -16.38 -16.69
C THR A 709 -0.13 -17.06 -15.34
N HIS A 710 -1.19 -16.71 -14.61
CA HIS A 710 -1.53 -17.30 -13.31
C HIS A 710 -3.05 -17.46 -13.23
N GLU A 711 -3.52 -18.70 -13.10
CA GLU A 711 -4.96 -19.03 -13.02
C GLU A 711 -5.78 -18.41 -14.16
N GLY A 712 -5.37 -18.69 -15.41
CA GLY A 712 -5.98 -18.16 -16.63
C GLY A 712 -5.74 -16.67 -16.90
N THR A 713 -5.30 -15.89 -15.91
CA THR A 713 -5.06 -14.45 -16.08
C THR A 713 -3.68 -14.21 -16.70
N VAL A 714 -3.65 -13.78 -17.96
CA VAL A 714 -2.44 -13.38 -18.69
C VAL A 714 -2.06 -11.92 -18.35
N MET A 715 -0.80 -11.67 -18.02
CA MET A 715 -0.28 -10.35 -17.68
C MET A 715 0.94 -10.02 -18.56
N GLY A 716 0.76 -9.05 -19.46
CA GLY A 716 1.83 -8.54 -20.33
C GLY A 716 2.41 -7.20 -19.83
N ARG A 717 3.18 -6.53 -20.69
CA ARG A 717 3.83 -5.24 -20.41
C ARG A 717 2.86 -4.15 -19.90
N LYS A 718 1.62 -4.11 -20.40
CA LYS A 718 0.57 -3.18 -19.93
C LYS A 718 0.23 -3.41 -18.44
N GLN A 719 0.23 -4.66 -17.99
CA GLN A 719 -0.07 -5.09 -16.62
C GLN A 719 1.17 -5.15 -15.71
N ARG A 720 2.36 -4.67 -16.14
CA ARG A 720 3.63 -4.66 -15.37
C ARG A 720 3.51 -4.20 -13.92
N ARG A 721 2.64 -3.23 -13.62
CA ARG A 721 2.43 -2.68 -12.27
C ARG A 721 1.42 -3.47 -11.43
N ALA A 722 0.68 -4.40 -12.03
CA ALA A 722 -0.38 -5.18 -11.41
C ALA A 722 0.06 -6.60 -10.97
N VAL A 723 1.12 -7.18 -11.55
CA VAL A 723 1.52 -8.59 -11.35
C VAL A 723 1.49 -9.04 -9.88
N MET A 724 2.21 -8.36 -8.98
CA MET A 724 2.15 -8.71 -7.54
C MET A 724 0.74 -8.65 -6.93
N ARG A 725 -0.11 -7.73 -7.38
CA ARG A 725 -1.47 -7.56 -6.88
C ARG A 725 -2.36 -8.71 -7.36
N THR A 726 -2.36 -8.96 -8.66
CA THR A 726 -3.15 -10.01 -9.31
C THR A 726 -2.87 -11.37 -8.69
N ILE A 727 -1.60 -11.81 -8.67
CA ILE A 727 -1.22 -13.12 -8.12
C ILE A 727 -1.67 -13.25 -6.65
N ARG A 728 -1.39 -12.23 -5.82
CA ARG A 728 -1.77 -12.21 -4.40
C ARG A 728 -3.28 -12.29 -4.19
N ASP A 729 -4.06 -11.52 -4.95
CA ASP A 729 -5.50 -11.46 -4.77
C ASP A 729 -6.19 -12.73 -5.29
N THR A 730 -5.67 -13.36 -6.35
CA THR A 730 -6.09 -14.70 -6.78
C THR A 730 -5.83 -15.77 -5.71
N LEU A 731 -4.63 -15.80 -5.10
CA LEU A 731 -4.29 -16.75 -4.03
C LEU A 731 -5.16 -16.53 -2.77
N ARG A 732 -5.50 -15.27 -2.47
CA ARG A 732 -6.46 -14.92 -1.40
C ARG A 732 -7.87 -15.39 -1.70
N LEU A 733 -8.34 -15.30 -2.94
CA LEU A 733 -9.65 -15.83 -3.35
C LEU A 733 -9.68 -17.34 -3.18
N LYS A 734 -8.70 -18.08 -3.75
CA LYS A 734 -8.55 -19.53 -3.56
C LYS A 734 -8.61 -19.96 -2.09
N ARG A 735 -7.90 -19.27 -1.18
CA ARG A 735 -7.98 -19.53 0.27
C ARG A 735 -9.37 -19.28 0.85
N SER A 736 -10.07 -18.26 0.36
CA SER A 736 -11.43 -17.96 0.82
C SER A 736 -12.41 -19.05 0.40
N ASP A 737 -12.31 -19.49 -0.86
CA ASP A 737 -13.17 -20.54 -1.40
C ASP A 737 -12.85 -21.89 -0.71
N ALA A 738 -11.58 -22.18 -0.44
CA ALA A 738 -11.15 -23.32 0.39
C ALA A 738 -11.64 -23.26 1.84
N LEU A 739 -11.76 -22.06 2.45
CA LEU A 739 -12.37 -21.90 3.76
C LEU A 739 -13.88 -22.13 3.71
N ILE A 740 -14.57 -21.55 2.72
CA ILE A 740 -16.00 -21.73 2.49
C ILE A 740 -16.31 -23.22 2.31
N ALA A 741 -15.50 -23.96 1.57
CA ALA A 741 -15.66 -25.42 1.40
C ALA A 741 -15.56 -26.22 2.71
N LYS A 742 -14.98 -25.70 3.82
CA LYS A 742 -14.83 -26.47 5.07
C LYS A 742 -16.20 -26.77 5.70
N PRO A 743 -16.48 -28.03 6.10
CA PRO A 743 -17.82 -28.46 6.53
C PRO A 743 -18.29 -27.87 7.86
N ASP A 744 -17.37 -27.32 8.67
CA ASP A 744 -17.65 -26.69 9.97
C ASP A 744 -17.36 -25.18 9.91
N GLN A 745 -16.07 -24.80 9.97
CA GLN A 745 -15.64 -23.39 10.01
C GLN A 745 -15.98 -22.54 8.76
N GLY A 746 -16.48 -23.15 7.67
CA GLY A 746 -16.85 -22.46 6.43
C GLY A 746 -18.31 -21.97 6.37
N ARG A 747 -19.21 -22.53 7.20
CA ARG A 747 -20.67 -22.37 7.11
C ARG A 747 -21.14 -20.92 7.14
N ALA A 748 -20.70 -20.15 8.14
CA ALA A 748 -21.08 -18.75 8.28
C ALA A 748 -20.25 -17.85 7.35
N VAL A 749 -19.01 -18.25 7.02
CA VAL A 749 -18.13 -17.47 6.14
C VAL A 749 -18.72 -17.33 4.73
N GLU A 750 -19.44 -18.34 4.26
CA GLU A 750 -20.19 -18.26 2.99
C GLU A 750 -21.25 -17.15 3.02
N CYS A 751 -22.08 -17.10 4.07
CA CYS A 751 -23.08 -16.05 4.25
C CYS A 751 -22.42 -14.66 4.34
N VAL A 752 -21.30 -14.55 5.05
CA VAL A 752 -20.53 -13.31 5.16
C VAL A 752 -19.96 -12.89 3.80
N ALA A 753 -19.52 -13.84 2.98
CA ALA A 753 -18.94 -13.61 1.68
C ALA A 753 -19.96 -13.17 0.61
N ALA A 754 -21.26 -13.33 0.85
CA ALA A 754 -22.31 -12.87 -0.05
C ALA A 754 -22.39 -11.34 -0.16
N HIS A 755 -22.02 -10.59 0.89
CA HIS A 755 -22.10 -9.13 0.88
C HIS A 755 -21.07 -8.43 1.77
N ALA A 756 -20.39 -7.39 1.24
CA ALA A 756 -19.29 -6.71 1.93
C ALA A 756 -19.68 -6.03 3.26
N ALA A 757 -20.94 -5.63 3.43
CA ALA A 757 -21.40 -5.01 4.70
C ALA A 757 -21.28 -5.97 5.91
N SER A 758 -21.34 -7.28 5.68
CA SER A 758 -21.16 -8.32 6.69
C SER A 758 -19.82 -8.25 7.43
N SER A 759 -18.84 -7.54 6.87
CA SER A 759 -17.46 -7.42 7.39
C SER A 759 -16.91 -6.00 7.41
N HIS A 760 -17.79 -4.97 7.40
CA HIS A 760 -17.40 -3.56 7.36
C HIS A 760 -16.44 -3.15 8.50
N PHE A 761 -16.62 -3.71 9.70
CA PHE A 761 -15.84 -3.42 10.90
C PHE A 761 -14.40 -3.98 10.88
N LEU A 762 -14.04 -4.86 9.94
CA LEU A 762 -12.71 -5.49 9.88
C LEU A 762 -11.56 -4.48 9.74
N ARG A 763 -11.80 -3.34 9.11
CA ARG A 763 -10.79 -2.31 8.83
C ARG A 763 -10.79 -1.21 9.89
N GLU A 764 -11.95 -0.65 10.21
CA GLU A 764 -12.05 0.62 10.94
C GLU A 764 -12.69 0.49 12.32
N GLY A 765 -13.32 -0.66 12.63
CA GLY A 765 -14.09 -0.88 13.85
C GLY A 765 -15.42 -0.13 13.89
N ASP A 766 -15.87 0.39 12.75
CA ASP A 766 -17.14 1.09 12.56
C ASP A 766 -18.30 0.37 13.27
N PHE A 767 -19.00 1.09 14.14
CA PHE A 767 -20.23 0.65 14.83
C PHE A 767 -20.14 -0.62 15.70
N THR A 768 -18.96 -1.23 15.86
CA THR A 768 -18.77 -2.51 16.59
C THR A 768 -18.02 -2.30 17.91
N ARG A 769 -18.51 -2.87 19.03
CA ARG A 769 -17.82 -2.79 20.33
C ARG A 769 -16.57 -3.70 20.33
N PHE A 770 -15.60 -3.45 21.22
CA PHE A 770 -14.44 -4.34 21.38
C PHE A 770 -14.81 -5.79 21.71
N ALA A 771 -15.90 -6.00 22.46
CA ALA A 771 -16.37 -7.33 22.84
C ALA A 771 -16.98 -8.06 21.63
N ASP A 772 -17.85 -7.40 20.88
CA ASP A 772 -18.50 -7.89 19.67
C ASP A 772 -17.47 -8.31 18.61
N TRP A 773 -16.46 -7.45 18.38
CA TRP A 773 -15.37 -7.70 17.43
C TRP A 773 -14.57 -8.94 17.83
N ARG A 774 -14.23 -9.12 19.12
CA ARG A 774 -13.53 -10.32 19.61
C ARG A 774 -14.39 -11.59 19.54
N PHE A 775 -15.71 -11.46 19.72
CA PHE A 775 -16.65 -12.57 19.66
C PHE A 775 -16.86 -13.08 18.23
N VAL A 776 -17.15 -12.17 17.29
CA VAL A 776 -17.66 -12.52 15.96
C VAL A 776 -16.68 -13.39 15.14
N HIS A 777 -15.36 -13.18 15.31
CA HIS A 777 -14.34 -13.99 14.65
C HIS A 777 -14.37 -15.47 15.07
N ARG A 778 -14.53 -15.75 16.38
CA ARG A 778 -14.70 -17.12 16.86
C ARG A 778 -16.06 -17.70 16.45
N ALA A 779 -17.12 -16.90 16.58
CA ALA A 779 -18.49 -17.35 16.30
C ALA A 779 -18.64 -17.79 14.83
N ARG A 780 -18.13 -17.00 13.88
CA ARG A 780 -18.18 -17.32 12.42
C ARG A 780 -17.38 -18.56 12.02
N LEU A 781 -16.40 -18.96 12.82
CA LEU A 781 -15.66 -20.22 12.62
C LEU A 781 -16.22 -21.38 13.46
N ASN A 782 -17.32 -21.19 14.21
CA ASN A 782 -17.86 -22.15 15.17
C ASN A 782 -16.89 -22.53 16.32
N LEU A 783 -15.93 -21.66 16.64
CA LEU A 783 -14.86 -21.89 17.64
C LEU A 783 -15.13 -21.24 19.01
N VAL A 784 -16.41 -21.04 19.33
CA VAL A 784 -16.84 -20.59 20.65
C VAL A 784 -16.91 -21.78 21.62
N PRO A 785 -16.42 -21.65 22.87
CA PRO A 785 -16.56 -22.70 23.87
C PRO A 785 -18.04 -22.87 24.25
N LEU A 786 -18.61 -24.01 23.87
CA LEU A 786 -19.90 -24.56 24.29
C LEU A 786 -19.76 -26.08 24.47
N ASN A 787 -20.70 -26.71 25.17
CA ASN A 787 -20.69 -28.14 25.44
C ASN A 787 -20.83 -28.98 24.15
N GLY A 788 -21.51 -28.46 23.13
CA GLY A 788 -21.63 -29.12 21.83
C GLY A 788 -20.37 -29.04 20.96
N SER A 789 -19.46 -28.10 21.23
CA SER A 789 -18.32 -27.72 20.35
C SER A 789 -17.12 -28.67 20.37
N SER A 790 -17.14 -29.77 21.14
CA SER A 790 -16.02 -30.70 21.22
C SER A 790 -16.46 -32.13 21.01
N SER A 791 -15.89 -32.79 20.00
CA SER A 791 -16.03 -34.24 19.75
C SER A 791 -15.14 -35.09 20.66
N TRP A 792 -14.12 -34.50 21.28
CA TRP A 792 -13.04 -35.21 22.00
C TRP A 792 -13.13 -35.13 23.53
N ARG A 793 -13.95 -34.22 24.07
CA ARG A 793 -14.18 -34.13 25.51
C ARG A 793 -15.31 -35.07 25.91
N ALA A 794 -15.00 -36.07 26.73
CA ALA A 794 -16.03 -36.80 27.48
C ALA A 794 -16.71 -35.85 28.46
N GLY A 795 -18.00 -35.57 28.26
CA GLY A 795 -18.77 -34.62 29.07
C GLY A 795 -20.20 -34.46 28.58
N ASP A 796 -21.06 -33.85 29.40
CA ASP A 796 -22.45 -33.58 29.03
C ASP A 796 -22.52 -32.59 27.88
N ARG A 797 -23.12 -33.01 26.75
CA ARG A 797 -23.28 -32.19 25.54
C ARG A 797 -24.54 -31.33 25.57
N ARG A 798 -25.42 -31.53 26.55
CA ARG A 798 -26.69 -30.81 26.67
C ARG A 798 -26.46 -29.32 26.98
N CYS A 799 -27.46 -28.53 26.60
CA CYS A 799 -27.54 -27.11 26.90
C CYS A 799 -27.59 -26.85 28.41
N ARG A 800 -26.61 -26.11 28.94
CA ARG A 800 -26.46 -25.77 30.37
C ARG A 800 -27.58 -24.90 30.95
N ARG A 801 -28.59 -24.53 30.15
CA ARG A 801 -29.69 -23.63 30.51
C ARG A 801 -31.07 -24.23 30.32
N CYS A 802 -31.33 -24.90 29.20
CA CYS A 802 -32.64 -25.51 28.92
C CYS A 802 -32.61 -27.04 28.74
N GLY A 803 -31.46 -27.70 28.92
CA GLY A 803 -31.34 -29.16 28.86
C GLY A 803 -31.40 -29.79 27.45
N TYR A 804 -31.60 -28.99 26.39
CA TYR A 804 -31.63 -29.46 25.00
C TYR A 804 -30.40 -30.29 24.60
N ASN A 805 -30.62 -31.33 23.79
CA ASN A 805 -29.67 -32.44 23.55
C ASN A 805 -28.25 -32.03 23.12
N THR A 806 -28.07 -30.93 22.40
CA THR A 806 -26.75 -30.43 22.00
C THR A 806 -26.66 -28.91 22.14
N GLU A 807 -25.72 -28.44 22.94
CA GLU A 807 -25.39 -27.02 23.07
C GLU A 807 -24.52 -26.54 21.89
N SER A 808 -25.11 -26.47 20.69
CA SER A 808 -24.47 -25.84 19.52
C SER A 808 -24.58 -24.31 19.60
N LEU A 809 -23.74 -23.60 18.84
CA LEU A 809 -23.87 -22.14 18.71
C LEU A 809 -25.25 -21.76 18.17
N SER A 810 -25.75 -22.44 17.12
CA SER A 810 -27.10 -22.22 16.57
C SER A 810 -28.21 -22.40 17.61
N HIS A 811 -28.09 -23.42 18.47
CA HIS A 811 -29.04 -23.60 19.56
C HIS A 811 -29.02 -22.40 20.51
N VAL A 812 -27.83 -21.97 20.96
CA VAL A 812 -27.69 -20.86 21.91
C VAL A 812 -28.22 -19.54 21.36
N VAL A 813 -27.95 -19.21 20.09
CA VAL A 813 -28.25 -17.88 19.54
C VAL A 813 -29.59 -17.75 18.83
N ASP A 814 -30.28 -18.85 18.51
CA ASP A 814 -31.56 -18.82 17.76
C ASP A 814 -32.67 -19.75 18.30
N HIS A 815 -32.36 -20.76 19.13
CA HIS A 815 -33.34 -21.82 19.50
C HIS A 815 -33.40 -22.17 21.00
N CYS A 816 -32.64 -21.50 21.86
CA CYS A 816 -32.67 -21.75 23.29
C CYS A 816 -33.83 -20.98 23.92
N MET A 817 -34.87 -21.71 24.33
CA MET A 817 -36.12 -21.16 24.91
C MET A 817 -35.92 -20.20 26.09
N ARG A 818 -34.72 -20.15 26.70
CA ARG A 818 -34.35 -19.17 27.72
C ARG A 818 -34.26 -17.73 27.19
N TYR A 819 -33.95 -17.53 25.90
CA TYR A 819 -33.60 -16.22 25.33
C TYR A 819 -34.60 -15.69 24.29
N THR A 820 -35.80 -16.25 24.20
CA THR A 820 -36.84 -15.81 23.25
C THR A 820 -37.08 -14.30 23.27
N ALA A 821 -37.03 -13.66 24.44
CA ALA A 821 -37.15 -12.20 24.58
C ALA A 821 -35.97 -11.43 23.96
N LEU A 822 -34.74 -11.97 24.00
CA LEU A 822 -33.57 -11.39 23.36
C LEU A 822 -33.55 -11.63 21.84
N TYR A 823 -34.05 -12.79 21.38
CA TYR A 823 -34.27 -13.05 19.95
C TYR A 823 -35.26 -12.04 19.37
N LEU A 824 -36.36 -11.78 20.09
CA LEU A 824 -37.34 -10.75 19.73
C LEU A 824 -36.75 -9.34 19.77
N ALA A 825 -35.90 -9.01 20.75
CA ALA A 825 -35.21 -7.72 20.80
C ALA A 825 -34.26 -7.51 19.59
N ARG A 826 -33.50 -8.56 19.20
CA ARG A 826 -32.62 -8.55 18.03
C ARG A 826 -33.38 -8.33 16.72
N HIS A 827 -34.51 -9.03 16.58
CA HIS A 827 -35.45 -8.87 15.48
C HIS A 827 -36.02 -7.44 15.40
N ASN A 828 -36.61 -6.96 16.51
CA ASN A 828 -37.29 -5.67 16.57
C ASN A 828 -36.34 -4.47 16.34
N ALA A 829 -35.04 -4.62 16.65
CA ALA A 829 -34.03 -3.62 16.33
C ALA A 829 -33.93 -3.36 14.81
N ILE A 830 -33.98 -4.42 13.99
CA ILE A 830 -33.97 -4.32 12.52
C ILE A 830 -35.30 -3.72 12.02
N VAL A 831 -36.45 -4.21 12.50
CA VAL A 831 -37.78 -3.67 12.16
C VAL A 831 -37.86 -2.16 12.43
N THR A 832 -37.36 -1.73 13.59
CA THR A 832 -37.31 -0.31 13.98
C THR A 832 -36.49 0.54 13.00
N ARG A 833 -35.39 0.00 12.46
CA ARG A 833 -34.58 0.70 11.44
C ARG A 833 -35.30 0.82 10.11
N ILE A 834 -36.01 -0.23 9.68
CA ILE A 834 -36.83 -0.20 8.46
C ILE A 834 -37.95 0.83 8.61
N LYS A 835 -38.71 0.78 9.71
CA LYS A 835 -39.76 1.76 10.03
C LYS A 835 -39.23 3.19 10.03
N LYS A 836 -38.08 3.44 10.67
CA LYS A 836 -37.44 4.77 10.70
C LYS A 836 -36.97 5.24 9.32
N ALA A 837 -36.53 4.33 8.45
CA ALA A 837 -36.16 4.66 7.08
C ALA A 837 -37.39 4.96 6.19
N ALA A 838 -38.51 4.27 6.46
CA ALA A 838 -39.77 4.41 5.74
C ALA A 838 -40.55 5.69 6.11
N SER A 839 -40.41 6.19 7.35
CA SER A 839 -41.32 7.16 7.98
C SER A 839 -41.56 8.50 7.26
N THR A 840 -40.72 8.88 6.30
CA THR A 840 -40.87 10.14 5.52
C THR A 840 -41.27 9.92 4.06
N LYS A 841 -41.40 8.67 3.61
CA LYS A 841 -41.60 8.30 2.18
C LYS A 841 -42.63 7.21 1.93
N PHE A 842 -43.17 6.60 2.99
CA PHE A 842 -44.12 5.50 2.93
C PHE A 842 -45.28 5.77 3.90
N GLU A 843 -46.47 5.37 3.48
CA GLU A 843 -47.63 5.18 4.33
C GLU A 843 -47.49 3.83 5.06
N VAL A 844 -47.60 3.80 6.39
CA VAL A 844 -47.56 2.56 7.17
C VAL A 844 -48.99 2.04 7.30
N LEU A 845 -49.34 1.01 6.54
CA LEU A 845 -50.67 0.41 6.55
C LEU A 845 -50.90 -0.51 7.76
N SER A 846 -49.84 -1.16 8.25
CA SER A 846 -49.88 -2.04 9.42
C SER A 846 -48.50 -2.20 10.05
N GLU A 847 -48.47 -2.46 11.35
CA GLU A 847 -47.28 -2.76 12.14
C GLU A 847 -47.61 -3.86 13.16
N ASN A 848 -47.10 -5.08 12.94
CA ASN A 848 -47.28 -6.25 13.81
C ASN A 848 -48.76 -6.50 14.25
N GLN A 849 -49.71 -6.28 13.34
CA GLN A 849 -51.14 -6.52 13.53
C GLN A 849 -51.63 -7.64 12.61
N ALA A 850 -52.71 -8.29 13.03
CA ALA A 850 -53.36 -9.32 12.22
C ALA A 850 -54.08 -8.68 11.03
N LEU A 851 -53.85 -9.20 9.82
CA LEU A 851 -54.45 -8.73 8.58
C LEU A 851 -55.16 -9.85 7.83
N GLY A 852 -56.28 -9.50 7.20
CA GLY A 852 -57.14 -10.40 6.45
C GLY A 852 -57.80 -11.48 7.31
N ASP A 853 -58.65 -12.29 6.68
CA ASP A 853 -59.38 -13.37 7.35
C ASP A 853 -58.47 -14.51 7.84
N GLN A 854 -57.22 -14.53 7.35
CA GLN A 854 -56.19 -15.51 7.73
C GLN A 854 -55.48 -15.17 9.05
N GLY A 855 -55.68 -13.96 9.61
CA GLY A 855 -55.07 -13.54 10.88
C GLY A 855 -53.54 -13.41 10.85
N LEU A 856 -52.94 -13.33 9.67
CA LEU A 856 -51.48 -13.27 9.47
C LEU A 856 -50.90 -11.94 9.99
N ARG A 857 -49.71 -11.99 10.58
CA ARG A 857 -49.03 -10.85 11.21
C ARG A 857 -47.64 -10.61 10.60
N PRO A 858 -47.54 -9.88 9.48
CA PRO A 858 -46.26 -9.33 9.01
C PRO A 858 -45.79 -8.21 9.94
N ASP A 859 -44.48 -7.95 9.97
CA ASP A 859 -43.92 -6.92 10.85
C ASP A 859 -44.32 -5.51 10.44
N LEU A 860 -44.25 -5.23 9.14
CA LEU A 860 -44.63 -3.95 8.55
C LEU A 860 -45.33 -4.17 7.20
N VAL A 861 -46.43 -3.48 6.96
CA VAL A 861 -46.99 -3.30 5.61
C VAL A 861 -46.84 -1.84 5.23
N LEU A 862 -46.05 -1.57 4.19
CA LEU A 862 -45.65 -0.23 3.78
C LEU A 862 -46.13 0.06 2.36
N LYS A 863 -46.74 1.21 2.14
CA LYS A 863 -47.21 1.65 0.81
C LYS A 863 -46.47 2.89 0.34
N LYS A 864 -46.15 2.93 -0.96
CA LYS A 864 -45.47 4.06 -1.61
C LYS A 864 -45.96 4.18 -3.05
N GLY A 865 -46.79 5.18 -3.32
CA GLY A 865 -47.47 5.33 -4.60
C GLY A 865 -48.31 4.08 -4.91
N PRO A 866 -48.17 3.47 -6.10
CA PRO A 866 -48.93 2.28 -6.50
C PRO A 866 -48.32 0.95 -5.98
N ASN A 867 -47.35 0.98 -5.05
CA ASN A 867 -46.66 -0.22 -4.56
C ASN A 867 -46.90 -0.45 -3.06
N ILE A 868 -47.14 -1.70 -2.69
CA ILE A 868 -47.23 -2.22 -1.32
C ILE A 868 -46.11 -3.24 -1.07
N TYR A 869 -45.48 -3.14 0.09
CA TYR A 869 -44.41 -4.02 0.54
C TYR A 869 -44.84 -4.69 1.85
N VAL A 870 -45.02 -6.01 1.81
CA VAL A 870 -45.27 -6.85 3.00
C VAL A 870 -43.92 -7.27 3.54
N VAL A 871 -43.40 -6.52 4.50
CA VAL A 871 -42.04 -6.71 5.04
C VAL A 871 -42.10 -7.57 6.30
N ASP A 872 -41.31 -8.63 6.31
CA ASP A 872 -41.16 -9.52 7.46
C ASP A 872 -39.66 -9.81 7.66
N VAL A 873 -39.15 -9.48 8.83
CA VAL A 873 -37.74 -9.60 9.19
C VAL A 873 -37.47 -11.02 9.67
N THR A 874 -36.39 -11.62 9.18
CA THR A 874 -35.96 -12.93 9.66
C THR A 874 -34.47 -12.93 9.99
N VAL A 875 -34.13 -13.45 11.16
CA VAL A 875 -32.76 -13.55 11.67
C VAL A 875 -32.40 -15.03 11.84
N PRO A 876 -32.06 -15.74 10.75
CA PRO A 876 -31.69 -17.15 10.79
C PRO A 876 -30.23 -17.32 11.22
N PHE A 877 -29.85 -18.53 11.62
CA PHE A 877 -28.45 -18.87 11.84
C PHE A 877 -27.65 -18.83 10.52
N ASP A 878 -26.42 -18.31 10.55
CA ASP A 878 -25.48 -18.25 9.43
C ASP A 878 -24.94 -19.65 9.08
N ASN A 879 -25.77 -20.50 8.49
CA ASN A 879 -25.43 -21.85 8.07
C ASN A 879 -25.67 -22.03 6.57
N ARG A 880 -24.68 -21.58 5.77
CA ARG A 880 -24.71 -21.60 4.30
C ARG A 880 -25.78 -20.68 3.70
N MET A 881 -25.68 -20.37 2.42
CA MET A 881 -26.70 -19.55 1.75
C MET A 881 -28.05 -20.26 1.59
N GLU A 882 -28.09 -21.59 1.64
CA GLU A 882 -29.33 -22.38 1.63
C GLU A 882 -30.25 -22.03 2.81
N ALA A 883 -29.71 -21.73 4.00
CA ALA A 883 -30.52 -21.34 5.15
C ALA A 883 -31.27 -20.02 4.93
N PHE A 884 -30.65 -19.06 4.23
CA PHE A 884 -31.30 -17.78 3.91
C PHE A 884 -32.35 -17.97 2.81
N LYS A 885 -32.04 -18.74 1.76
CA LYS A 885 -32.99 -19.09 0.69
C LYS A 885 -34.23 -19.81 1.25
N ALA A 886 -34.03 -20.78 2.16
CA ALA A 886 -35.12 -21.50 2.81
C ALA A 886 -35.97 -20.58 3.70
N ALA A 887 -35.34 -19.70 4.49
CA ALA A 887 -36.04 -18.71 5.29
C ALA A 887 -36.86 -17.74 4.42
N ALA A 888 -36.33 -17.29 3.28
CA ALA A 888 -37.04 -16.43 2.35
C ALA A 888 -38.24 -17.14 1.69
N ALA A 889 -38.05 -18.39 1.25
CA ALA A 889 -39.11 -19.20 0.64
C ALA A 889 -40.30 -19.38 1.60
N ILE A 890 -40.04 -19.75 2.86
CA ILE A 890 -41.08 -19.91 3.89
C ILE A 890 -41.87 -18.61 4.11
N LYS A 891 -41.22 -17.44 4.06
CA LYS A 891 -41.93 -16.15 4.23
C LYS A 891 -42.70 -15.73 2.99
N ASN A 892 -42.19 -15.98 1.79
CA ASN A 892 -42.93 -15.76 0.56
C ASN A 892 -44.19 -16.62 0.52
N GLU A 893 -44.08 -17.92 0.74
CA GLU A 893 -45.22 -18.86 0.79
C GLU A 893 -46.25 -18.45 1.87
N LYS A 894 -45.78 -18.13 3.08
CA LYS A 894 -46.64 -17.70 4.20
C LYS A 894 -47.50 -16.46 3.87
N TYR A 895 -46.98 -15.51 3.12
CA TYR A 895 -47.65 -14.22 2.87
C TYR A 895 -48.17 -14.04 1.44
N GLU A 896 -48.06 -15.05 0.56
CA GLU A 896 -48.45 -14.91 -0.84
C GLU A 896 -49.94 -14.58 -1.02
N GLN A 897 -50.83 -15.24 -0.26
CA GLN A 897 -52.25 -14.90 -0.34
C GLN A 897 -52.54 -13.49 0.21
N LEU A 898 -51.94 -13.12 1.34
CA LEU A 898 -52.06 -11.75 1.89
C LEU A 898 -51.54 -10.68 0.92
N ARG A 899 -50.48 -10.99 0.15
CA ARG A 899 -49.96 -10.13 -0.92
C ARG A 899 -50.99 -9.92 -2.03
N VAL A 900 -51.66 -10.99 -2.48
CA VAL A 900 -52.74 -10.93 -3.47
C VAL A 900 -53.94 -10.12 -2.94
N ASP A 901 -54.36 -10.38 -1.70
CA ASP A 901 -55.50 -9.72 -1.07
C ASP A 901 -55.27 -8.20 -0.95
N LEU A 902 -54.07 -7.79 -0.48
CA LEU A 902 -53.68 -6.38 -0.37
C LEU A 902 -53.56 -5.69 -1.74
N ALA A 903 -53.07 -6.39 -2.77
CA ALA A 903 -53.01 -5.87 -4.14
C ALA A 903 -54.43 -5.57 -4.68
N ALA A 904 -55.36 -6.50 -4.49
CA ALA A 904 -56.76 -6.35 -4.89
C ALA A 904 -57.46 -5.23 -4.10
N GLN A 905 -57.33 -5.23 -2.77
CA GLN A 905 -57.96 -4.26 -1.87
C GLN A 905 -57.54 -2.81 -2.17
N HIS A 906 -56.25 -2.59 -2.43
CA HIS A 906 -55.70 -1.24 -2.64
C HIS A 906 -55.51 -0.86 -4.12
N ARG A 907 -55.80 -1.77 -5.07
CA ARG A 907 -55.56 -1.59 -6.52
C ARG A 907 -54.13 -1.15 -6.81
N CYS A 908 -53.17 -1.85 -6.20
CA CYS A 908 -51.75 -1.54 -6.20
C CYS A 908 -50.95 -2.83 -6.47
N ASP A 909 -49.73 -2.71 -6.97
CA ASP A 909 -48.78 -3.83 -7.00
C ASP A 909 -48.36 -4.16 -5.56
N ALA A 910 -48.29 -5.44 -5.19
CA ALA A 910 -47.85 -5.87 -3.87
C ALA A 910 -46.75 -6.94 -3.94
N VAL A 911 -45.74 -6.80 -3.09
CA VAL A 911 -44.54 -7.66 -3.04
C VAL A 911 -44.25 -8.08 -1.60
N VAL A 912 -43.98 -9.37 -1.37
CA VAL A 912 -43.43 -9.86 -0.08
C VAL A 912 -41.93 -9.57 -0.04
N VAL A 913 -41.46 -9.06 1.09
CA VAL A 913 -40.05 -8.72 1.34
C VAL A 913 -39.56 -9.48 2.57
N PRO A 914 -39.04 -10.71 2.41
CA PRO A 914 -38.31 -11.41 3.46
C PRO A 914 -36.99 -10.68 3.70
N PHE A 915 -36.90 -9.92 4.80
CA PHE A 915 -35.75 -9.08 5.10
C PHE A 915 -34.77 -9.83 6.00
N ILE A 916 -33.69 -10.36 5.41
CA ILE A 916 -32.82 -11.34 6.08
C ILE A 916 -31.49 -10.74 6.55
N VAL A 917 -31.19 -10.90 7.83
CA VAL A 917 -29.86 -10.62 8.41
C VAL A 917 -29.48 -11.80 9.30
N GLY A 918 -28.38 -12.50 9.01
CA GLY A 918 -27.95 -13.66 9.80
C GLY A 918 -27.57 -13.30 11.23
N ALA A 919 -27.82 -14.20 12.18
CA ALA A 919 -27.54 -14.04 13.60
C ALA A 919 -26.07 -13.65 13.93
N LEU A 920 -25.09 -14.04 13.09
CA LEU A 920 -23.67 -13.70 13.19
C LEU A 920 -23.28 -12.48 12.31
N GLY A 921 -24.27 -11.73 11.84
CA GLY A 921 -24.11 -10.46 11.12
C GLY A 921 -23.79 -10.61 9.64
N SER A 922 -24.33 -11.62 8.95
CA SER A 922 -24.30 -11.66 7.48
C SER A 922 -25.49 -10.93 6.88
N TRP A 923 -25.24 -10.11 5.87
CA TRP A 923 -26.26 -9.38 5.12
C TRP A 923 -26.67 -10.15 3.87
N ASP A 924 -27.96 -10.44 3.70
CA ASP A 924 -28.49 -11.02 2.46
C ASP A 924 -28.52 -9.97 1.32
N PRO A 925 -27.86 -10.19 0.17
CA PRO A 925 -27.99 -9.35 -1.01
C PRO A 925 -29.45 -9.13 -1.48
N ALA A 926 -30.37 -10.05 -1.24
CA ALA A 926 -31.78 -9.93 -1.64
C ALA A 926 -32.45 -8.66 -1.07
N ASN A 927 -32.03 -8.22 0.12
CA ASN A 927 -32.51 -6.98 0.75
C ASN A 927 -32.26 -5.73 -0.13
N ASP A 928 -31.23 -5.74 -0.98
CA ASP A 928 -30.79 -4.55 -1.72
C ASP A 928 -31.75 -4.11 -2.82
N GLY A 929 -32.69 -4.97 -3.24
CA GLY A 929 -33.86 -4.57 -4.03
C GLY A 929 -34.72 -3.57 -3.27
N PHE A 930 -35.16 -3.95 -2.07
CA PHE A 930 -36.00 -3.12 -1.22
C PHE A 930 -35.26 -1.88 -0.67
N MET A 931 -33.98 -2.01 -0.27
CA MET A 931 -33.20 -0.89 0.25
C MET A 931 -33.13 0.32 -0.71
N ARG A 932 -33.07 0.08 -2.02
CA ARG A 932 -33.08 1.12 -3.07
C ARG A 932 -34.40 1.89 -3.12
N VAL A 933 -35.52 1.25 -2.80
CA VAL A 933 -36.84 1.88 -2.72
C VAL A 933 -37.02 2.60 -1.39
N LEU A 934 -36.53 1.98 -0.31
CA LEU A 934 -36.66 2.42 1.08
C LEU A 934 -35.93 3.76 1.34
N CYS A 935 -34.68 3.90 0.88
CA CYS A 935 -33.83 5.02 1.29
C CYS A 935 -32.76 5.40 0.23
N SER A 936 -32.06 6.51 0.46
CA SER A 936 -30.96 6.95 -0.41
C SER A 936 -29.77 5.99 -0.33
N ARG A 937 -28.97 5.87 -1.41
CA ARG A 937 -27.76 5.01 -1.48
C ARG A 937 -26.81 5.23 -0.28
N SER A 938 -26.61 6.47 0.13
CA SER A 938 -25.77 6.83 1.29
C SER A 938 -26.34 6.31 2.62
N TYR A 939 -27.64 6.51 2.87
CA TYR A 939 -28.29 5.99 4.08
C TYR A 939 -28.40 4.46 4.04
N ALA A 940 -28.62 3.84 2.88
CA ALA A 940 -28.59 2.39 2.72
C ALA A 940 -27.24 1.81 3.15
N ASN A 941 -26.12 2.41 2.68
CA ASN A 941 -24.78 1.99 3.08
C ASN A 941 -24.56 2.08 4.60
N LEU A 942 -25.05 3.13 5.26
CA LEU A 942 -25.02 3.25 6.72
C LEU A 942 -25.91 2.22 7.42
N MET A 943 -27.15 2.06 6.96
CA MET A 943 -28.14 1.17 7.56
C MET A 943 -27.69 -0.30 7.53
N ARG A 944 -27.10 -0.78 6.42
CA ARG A 944 -26.53 -2.13 6.34
C ARG A 944 -25.47 -2.37 7.43
N LYS A 945 -24.53 -1.42 7.60
CA LYS A 945 -23.50 -1.50 8.65
C LYS A 945 -24.11 -1.59 10.04
N LEU A 946 -25.12 -0.74 10.32
CA LEU A 946 -25.79 -0.68 11.61
C LEU A 946 -26.58 -1.97 11.92
N CYS A 947 -27.37 -2.49 10.97
CA CYS A 947 -28.08 -3.76 11.15
C CYS A 947 -27.12 -4.93 11.44
N VAL A 948 -26.02 -5.02 10.70
CA VAL A 948 -24.97 -6.05 10.93
C VAL A 948 -24.37 -5.93 12.32
N SER A 949 -23.89 -4.73 12.71
CA SER A 949 -23.23 -4.54 14.01
C SER A 949 -24.16 -4.74 15.20
N GLU A 950 -25.42 -4.29 15.11
CA GLU A 950 -26.40 -4.45 16.18
C GLU A 950 -26.85 -5.90 16.36
N THR A 951 -27.02 -6.64 15.26
CA THR A 951 -27.29 -8.08 15.29
C THR A 951 -26.16 -8.84 15.97
N ILE A 952 -24.90 -8.53 15.64
CA ILE A 952 -23.71 -9.12 16.29
C ILE A 952 -23.68 -8.78 17.78
N SER A 953 -23.93 -7.52 18.16
CA SER A 953 -23.95 -7.09 19.57
C SER A 953 -24.96 -7.90 20.38
N ILE A 954 -26.22 -7.99 19.92
CA ILE A 954 -27.27 -8.68 20.70
C ILE A 954 -27.02 -10.19 20.73
N THR A 955 -26.55 -10.79 19.63
CA THR A 955 -26.12 -12.20 19.59
C THR A 955 -24.93 -12.47 20.54
N ARG A 956 -23.98 -11.55 20.64
CA ARG A 956 -22.87 -11.62 21.60
C ARG A 956 -23.38 -11.56 23.03
N ASP A 957 -24.33 -10.68 23.32
CA ASP A 957 -24.89 -10.48 24.66
C ASP A 957 -25.70 -11.72 25.10
N ILE A 958 -26.50 -12.32 24.19
CA ILE A 958 -27.12 -13.66 24.37
C ILE A 958 -26.07 -14.72 24.71
N TYR A 959 -25.00 -14.82 23.93
CA TYR A 959 -23.95 -15.83 24.13
C TYR A 959 -23.23 -15.67 25.49
N ILE A 960 -23.00 -14.44 25.93
CA ILE A 960 -22.34 -14.19 27.22
C ILE A 960 -23.29 -14.43 28.39
N GLU A 961 -24.56 -14.00 28.32
CA GLU A 961 -25.58 -14.38 29.33
C GLU A 961 -25.73 -15.91 29.39
N HIS A 962 -25.62 -16.60 28.25
CA HIS A 962 -25.64 -18.06 28.21
C HIS A 962 -24.47 -18.68 28.96
N LEU A 963 -23.24 -18.20 28.77
CA LEU A 963 -22.09 -18.70 29.52
C LEU A 963 -22.12 -18.33 31.01
N SER A 964 -22.33 -17.05 31.34
CA SER A 964 -22.15 -16.52 32.70
C SER A 964 -23.40 -16.69 33.59
N GLY A 965 -24.59 -16.72 33.00
CA GLY A 965 -25.86 -16.59 33.72
C GLY A 965 -26.22 -15.14 34.06
N VAL A 966 -25.39 -14.17 33.65
CA VAL A 966 -25.52 -12.74 33.96
C VAL A 966 -25.66 -11.96 32.66
N ARG A 967 -26.77 -11.22 32.55
CA ARG A 967 -27.03 -10.29 31.43
C ARG A 967 -26.03 -9.13 31.45
N GLN A 968 -25.53 -8.74 30.28
CA GLN A 968 -24.60 -7.62 30.09
C GLN A 968 -25.26 -6.41 29.43
#